data_AF-A0A967WRV0-F1
#
_entry.id   AF-A0A967WRV0-F1
#
_cell.length_a   1.000
_cell.length_b   1.000
_cell.length_c   1.000
_cell.angle_alpha   90.00
_cell.angle_beta   90.00
_cell.angle_gamma   90.00
#
_symmetry.space_group_name_H-M   'P 1'
#
loop_
_entity.id
_entity.type
_entity.pdbx_description
1 polymer ?
#
loop_
_entity_poly.entity_id
_entity_poly.type
_entity_poly.pdbx_seq_one_letter_code
_entity_poly.pdbx_strand_id
1 'polypeptide(L)'
;QQFLVRDRLSDLAPDVQEAALVQLTRTRLDLLSKRKIANLDVTTRQAVVGSLQRMGLFTDQGRRDELLNRTLSDLEPEVRAGLGIFLAQQELADRSLRDLEGETRESVILHLRQADALADAARVEGLDALHLSDLDEELSSHVREALADLLQADLAAKSMEELPAETRRRVHRTLDEQNYFVDEERAEWYERKTLAQLPSEILRDLEQHLGEIRYAELDGVAFREIPSETRDGLLDFLDRSRLFSDRAQRLRLVQGGTIGKLSEKARSPITQHFGRQWLVQLRNRRPPDLAPDDRETVWAFLRDRGYFADEFKEELFAYQRLDEFDAETRTRVETALVVQLNAELDAQPFGAMSPELRSMIRGQLREADYFVDAELLRQVEESRSANLPADLRRAVETALGTQLLDKVDDAPVAGLPAEMRASLWRYLDQVGYFVDEERRKRFMDRRLADLASESYEAVISDVAQQMRAEIGNSPVSDLEDDLRQGLRQALEELEYFTSADVRERVLSQPIGRLRREDLDALALELGLGWLESQREQALADLPKTDQEAIMAHLQAGDWFLDPQSLDRLLANPVGDLEAGVRQDLVDLLQRDQVEQLAQQPLASMDRELRRTVHQILLKQGLALEDRQMRSFRRQQLSGLAADVYGGLLREIGEEAISAWAATRFGSLDQEQQAVLSAYLGRMILGRSERRVLLHTISRLWIDYLTDIEDLRRGIGLEAYGQRDPLVEYKRRAFELFEELGDNIRRTTIRILFRQPPEVLSSP
;
A
#
# COMPACT_ATOMS: atom_id res chain seq x y z
N GLN A 1 31.61 24.65 20.16
CA GLN A 1 30.20 24.70 20.63
C GLN A 1 29.24 25.06 19.51
N GLN A 2 29.31 26.28 18.95
CA GLN A 2 28.41 26.71 17.88
C GLN A 2 28.32 25.71 16.72
N PHE A 3 29.48 25.29 16.18
CA PHE A 3 29.56 24.28 15.13
C PHE A 3 28.85 22.96 15.50
N LEU A 4 29.09 22.44 16.70
CA LEU A 4 28.53 21.17 17.17
C LEU A 4 27.01 21.21 17.45
N VAL A 5 26.44 22.41 17.55
CA VAL A 5 25.02 22.61 17.93
C VAL A 5 24.18 23.08 16.76
N ARG A 6 24.75 23.88 15.85
CA ARG A 6 23.99 24.63 14.84
C ARG A 6 24.40 24.35 13.41
N ASP A 7 25.67 24.01 13.21
CA ASP A 7 26.21 23.89 11.87
C ASP A 7 26.12 22.42 11.42
N ARG A 8 26.19 22.24 10.11
CA ARG A 8 26.20 20.94 9.43
C ARG A 8 27.62 20.60 9.01
N LEU A 9 27.86 19.31 8.80
CA LEU A 9 29.11 18.84 8.20
C LEU A 9 29.35 19.45 6.81
N SER A 10 28.28 19.74 6.06
CA SER A 10 28.30 20.44 4.77
C SER A 10 28.77 21.89 4.83
N ASP A 11 28.75 22.52 6.02
CA ASP A 11 29.14 23.92 6.20
C ASP A 11 30.67 24.08 6.36
N LEU A 12 31.39 22.96 6.51
CA LEU A 12 32.84 22.92 6.49
C LEU A 12 33.37 23.10 5.06
N ALA A 13 34.61 23.57 4.95
CA ALA A 13 35.30 23.57 3.67
C ALA A 13 35.44 22.13 3.16
N PRO A 14 35.30 21.84 1.84
CA PRO A 14 35.23 20.47 1.33
C PRO A 14 36.43 19.60 1.70
N ASP A 15 37.62 20.19 1.77
CA ASP A 15 38.88 19.58 2.19
C ASP A 15 38.87 19.21 3.69
N VAL A 16 38.42 20.13 4.55
CA VAL A 16 38.28 19.87 6.00
C VAL A 16 37.20 18.83 6.26
N GLN A 17 36.09 18.89 5.51
CA GLN A 17 35.00 17.93 5.59
C GLN A 17 35.48 16.51 5.26
N GLU A 18 36.18 16.35 4.13
CA GLU A 18 36.72 15.07 3.69
C GLU A 18 37.75 14.52 4.67
N ALA A 19 38.70 15.35 5.10
CA ALA A 19 39.71 14.97 6.09
C ALA A 19 39.09 14.54 7.43
N ALA A 20 38.10 15.28 7.93
CA ALA A 20 37.42 14.96 9.18
C ALA A 20 36.63 13.63 9.09
N LEU A 21 35.96 13.37 7.96
CA LEU A 21 35.22 12.12 7.75
C LEU A 21 36.16 10.92 7.57
N VAL A 22 37.28 11.09 6.89
CA VAL A 22 38.30 10.04 6.75
C VAL A 22 38.91 9.72 8.12
N GLN A 23 39.25 10.72 8.93
CA GLN A 23 39.83 10.53 10.26
C GLN A 23 38.83 9.88 11.23
N LEU A 24 37.56 10.31 11.19
CA LEU A 24 36.47 9.69 11.95
C LEU A 24 36.29 8.22 11.55
N THR A 25 36.24 7.94 10.25
CA THR A 25 36.07 6.58 9.72
C THR A 25 37.24 5.69 10.10
N ARG A 26 38.47 6.18 9.97
CA ARG A 26 39.70 5.49 10.37
C ARG A 26 39.67 5.12 11.84
N THR A 27 39.36 6.07 12.71
CA THR A 27 39.26 5.84 14.16
C THR A 27 38.23 4.76 14.49
N ARG A 28 37.06 4.78 13.82
CA ARG A 28 36.01 3.78 14.02
C ARG A 28 36.44 2.39 13.50
N LEU A 29 37.00 2.32 12.29
CA LEU A 29 37.44 1.04 11.71
C LEU A 29 38.64 0.45 12.45
N ASP A 30 39.54 1.27 13.00
CA ASP A 30 40.66 0.82 13.83
C ASP A 30 40.19 0.17 15.13
N LEU A 31 39.14 0.70 15.77
CA LEU A 31 38.51 0.05 16.92
C LEU A 31 37.90 -1.31 16.57
N LEU A 32 37.45 -1.48 15.33
CA LEU A 32 36.86 -2.71 14.80
C LEU A 32 37.88 -3.63 14.10
N SER A 33 39.14 -3.19 13.95
CA SER A 33 40.18 -3.83 13.13
C SER A 33 40.43 -5.31 13.48
N LYS A 34 40.29 -5.66 14.77
CA LYS A 34 40.49 -7.02 15.29
C LYS A 34 39.30 -7.96 15.03
N ARG A 35 38.14 -7.43 14.65
CA ARG A 35 36.92 -8.22 14.38
C ARG A 35 36.97 -8.81 12.97
N LYS A 36 36.37 -9.98 12.81
CA LYS A 36 36.09 -10.54 11.49
C LYS A 36 35.10 -9.64 10.73
N ILE A 37 35.25 -9.53 9.42
CA ILE A 37 34.32 -8.75 8.56
C ILE A 37 32.87 -9.27 8.72
N ALA A 38 32.69 -10.58 8.91
CA ALA A 38 31.38 -11.19 9.20
C ALA A 38 30.71 -10.69 10.49
N ASN A 39 31.50 -10.24 11.47
CA ASN A 39 31.05 -9.86 12.81
C ASN A 39 30.93 -8.34 12.99
N LEU A 40 31.03 -7.56 11.90
CA LEU A 40 30.72 -6.14 11.90
C LEU A 40 29.21 -5.94 11.96
N ASP A 41 28.77 -4.76 12.40
CA ASP A 41 27.37 -4.36 12.32
C ASP A 41 26.89 -4.34 10.86
N VAL A 42 25.58 -4.42 10.65
CA VAL A 42 24.98 -4.62 9.32
C VAL A 42 25.42 -3.53 8.34
N THR A 43 25.38 -2.28 8.77
CA THR A 43 25.72 -1.09 7.97
C THR A 43 27.20 -1.06 7.59
N THR A 44 28.11 -1.20 8.55
CA THR A 44 29.56 -1.21 8.31
C THR A 44 29.96 -2.42 7.45
N ARG A 45 29.37 -3.58 7.71
CA ARG A 45 29.63 -4.80 6.93
C ARG A 45 29.20 -4.64 5.48
N GLN A 46 28.04 -4.05 5.21
CA GLN A 46 27.56 -3.79 3.85
C GLN A 46 28.49 -2.83 3.10
N ALA A 47 28.94 -1.77 3.77
CA ALA A 47 29.88 -0.81 3.19
C ALA A 47 31.23 -1.45 2.84
N VAL A 48 31.81 -2.23 3.77
CA VAL A 48 33.07 -2.95 3.57
C VAL A 48 32.94 -3.99 2.45
N VAL A 49 31.87 -4.79 2.44
CA VAL A 49 31.62 -5.80 1.41
C VAL A 49 31.41 -5.13 0.04
N GLY A 50 30.63 -4.05 -0.02
CA GLY A 50 30.41 -3.29 -1.26
C GLY A 50 31.71 -2.71 -1.82
N SER A 51 32.59 -2.18 -0.95
CA SER A 51 33.91 -1.69 -1.35
C SER A 51 34.80 -2.81 -1.91
N LEU A 52 34.91 -3.93 -1.19
CA LEU A 52 35.69 -5.10 -1.65
C LEU A 52 35.13 -5.71 -2.96
N GLN A 53 33.81 -5.64 -3.17
CA GLN A 53 33.16 -6.06 -4.41
C GLN A 53 33.50 -5.14 -5.58
N ARG A 54 33.46 -3.81 -5.39
CA ARG A 54 33.88 -2.82 -6.40
C ARG A 54 35.34 -2.99 -6.80
N MET A 55 36.19 -3.41 -5.86
CA MET A 55 37.58 -3.77 -6.12
C MET A 55 37.77 -5.11 -6.86
N GLY A 56 36.68 -5.85 -7.13
CA GLY A 56 36.71 -7.13 -7.86
C GLY A 56 37.28 -8.31 -7.06
N LEU A 57 37.42 -8.18 -5.74
CA LEU A 57 38.15 -9.16 -4.91
C LEU A 57 37.44 -10.52 -4.77
N PHE A 58 36.13 -10.57 -5.00
CA PHE A 58 35.33 -11.79 -5.05
C PHE A 58 34.34 -11.81 -6.21
N THR A 59 34.67 -11.14 -7.33
CA THR A 59 33.92 -11.28 -8.59
C THR A 59 34.49 -12.43 -9.43
N ASP A 60 33.63 -13.27 -9.98
CA ASP A 60 33.96 -14.32 -10.95
C ASP A 60 34.16 -13.71 -12.35
N GLN A 61 35.40 -13.32 -12.62
CA GLN A 61 35.80 -12.79 -13.94
C GLN A 61 35.64 -13.83 -15.06
N GLY A 62 35.78 -15.13 -14.76
CA GLY A 62 35.60 -16.20 -15.75
C GLY A 62 34.15 -16.29 -16.22
N ARG A 63 33.20 -16.23 -15.28
CA ARG A 63 31.76 -16.16 -15.59
C ARG A 63 31.38 -14.89 -16.36
N ARG A 64 32.05 -13.77 -16.08
CA ARG A 64 31.87 -12.49 -16.81
C ARG A 64 32.34 -12.59 -18.26
N ASP A 65 33.51 -13.20 -18.47
CA ASP A 65 34.09 -13.42 -19.81
C ASP A 65 33.31 -14.45 -20.63
N GLU A 66 32.81 -15.50 -19.99
CA GLU A 66 31.96 -16.50 -20.64
C GLU A 66 30.64 -15.89 -21.13
N LEU A 67 30.03 -15.01 -20.33
CA LEU A 67 28.76 -14.35 -20.67
C LEU A 67 28.86 -13.51 -21.95
N LEU A 68 30.04 -12.95 -22.28
CA LEU A 68 30.25 -12.20 -23.52
C LEU A 68 29.95 -13.03 -24.78
N ASN A 69 30.16 -14.35 -24.71
CA ASN A 69 29.96 -15.27 -25.83
C ASN A 69 28.59 -15.98 -25.81
N ARG A 70 27.75 -15.69 -24.81
CA ARG A 70 26.40 -16.27 -24.64
C ARG A 70 25.33 -15.27 -25.04
N THR A 71 24.09 -15.75 -25.16
CA THR A 71 22.93 -14.89 -25.48
C THR A 71 22.24 -14.40 -24.21
N LEU A 72 21.37 -13.40 -24.32
CA LEU A 72 20.57 -12.96 -23.16
C LEU A 72 19.56 -14.02 -22.72
N SER A 73 19.14 -14.91 -23.64
CA SER A 73 18.28 -16.05 -23.33
C SER A 73 18.93 -17.10 -22.42
N ASP A 74 20.26 -17.15 -22.38
CA ASP A 74 21.01 -18.06 -21.51
C ASP A 74 21.00 -17.63 -20.03
N LEU A 75 20.55 -16.40 -19.72
CA LEU A 75 20.39 -15.94 -18.34
C LEU A 75 19.25 -16.68 -17.64
N GLU A 76 19.37 -16.84 -16.32
CA GLU A 76 18.28 -17.38 -15.50
C GLU A 76 17.00 -16.57 -15.71
N PRO A 77 15.81 -17.20 -15.81
CA PRO A 77 14.56 -16.50 -16.13
C PRO A 77 14.26 -15.31 -15.20
N GLU A 78 14.57 -15.45 -13.91
CA GLU A 78 14.39 -14.39 -12.91
C GLU A 78 15.34 -13.20 -13.15
N VAL A 79 16.62 -13.49 -13.44
CA VAL A 79 17.64 -12.48 -13.72
C VAL A 79 17.30 -11.74 -15.01
N ARG A 80 16.86 -12.45 -16.04
CA ARG A 80 16.41 -11.90 -17.32
C ARG A 80 15.17 -11.02 -17.15
N ALA A 81 14.16 -11.47 -16.42
CA ALA A 81 12.96 -10.68 -16.16
C ALA A 81 13.30 -9.37 -15.42
N GLY A 82 14.17 -9.43 -14.41
CA GLY A 82 14.64 -8.24 -13.71
C GLY A 82 15.49 -7.31 -14.59
N LEU A 83 16.28 -7.84 -15.54
CA LEU A 83 16.99 -7.03 -16.53
C LEU A 83 16.00 -6.26 -17.43
N GLY A 84 14.94 -6.93 -17.88
CA GLY A 84 13.88 -6.30 -18.67
C GLY A 84 13.24 -5.12 -17.93
N ILE A 85 12.85 -5.33 -16.68
CA ILE A 85 12.29 -4.28 -15.80
C ILE A 85 13.29 -3.12 -15.64
N PHE A 86 14.57 -3.43 -15.41
CA PHE A 86 15.61 -2.42 -15.23
C PHE A 86 15.82 -1.56 -16.48
N LEU A 87 15.81 -2.17 -17.66
CA LEU A 87 15.89 -1.45 -18.95
C LEU A 87 14.65 -0.60 -19.18
N ALA A 88 13.46 -1.13 -18.89
CA ALA A 88 12.21 -0.38 -18.97
C ALA A 88 12.21 0.84 -18.04
N GLN A 89 12.71 0.70 -16.80
CA GLN A 89 12.84 1.81 -15.85
C GLN A 89 13.82 2.89 -16.33
N GLN A 90 14.90 2.51 -17.03
CA GLN A 90 15.81 3.48 -17.63
C GLN A 90 15.15 4.25 -18.79
N GLU A 91 14.45 3.55 -19.68
CA GLU A 91 13.75 4.18 -20.80
C GLU A 91 12.60 5.08 -20.35
N LEU A 92 11.87 4.69 -19.30
CA LEU A 92 10.71 5.40 -18.77
C LEU A 92 11.04 6.40 -17.64
N ALA A 93 12.32 6.65 -17.34
CA ALA A 93 12.73 7.45 -16.18
C ALA A 93 12.07 8.85 -16.16
N ASP A 94 12.14 9.58 -17.28
CA ASP A 94 11.53 10.91 -17.43
C ASP A 94 10.46 10.98 -18.54
N ARG A 95 10.19 9.86 -19.22
CA ARG A 95 9.31 9.76 -20.39
C ARG A 95 7.98 9.10 -20.04
N SER A 96 6.93 9.41 -20.80
CA SER A 96 5.69 8.63 -20.78
C SER A 96 5.68 7.58 -21.90
N LEU A 97 4.75 6.63 -21.84
CA LEU A 97 4.55 5.65 -22.91
C LEU A 97 4.24 6.30 -24.28
N ARG A 98 3.62 7.48 -24.27
CA ARG A 98 3.32 8.27 -25.48
C ARG A 98 4.58 8.78 -26.19
N ASP A 99 5.69 8.96 -25.47
CA ASP A 99 6.95 9.44 -26.02
C ASP A 99 7.77 8.33 -26.71
N LEU A 100 7.35 7.07 -26.60
CA LEU A 100 7.99 5.93 -27.26
C LEU A 100 7.62 5.85 -28.75
N GLU A 101 8.45 5.13 -29.53
CA GLU A 101 8.14 4.80 -30.92
C GLU A 101 6.78 4.09 -31.05
N GLY A 102 6.02 4.41 -32.10
CA GLY A 102 4.65 3.91 -32.30
C GLY A 102 4.53 2.39 -32.21
N GLU A 103 5.41 1.64 -32.89
CA GLU A 103 5.40 0.17 -32.85
C GLU A 103 5.70 -0.40 -31.45
N THR A 104 6.62 0.24 -30.72
CA THR A 104 6.98 -0.19 -29.36
C THR A 104 5.83 0.10 -28.39
N ARG A 105 5.20 1.27 -28.50
CA ARG A 105 4.02 1.64 -27.71
C ARG A 105 2.85 0.69 -27.96
N GLU A 106 2.55 0.39 -29.22
CA GLU A 106 1.46 -0.53 -29.59
C GLU A 106 1.70 -1.94 -29.06
N SER A 107 2.94 -2.46 -29.13
CA SER A 107 3.28 -3.76 -28.55
C SER A 107 3.11 -3.79 -27.03
N VAL A 108 3.50 -2.71 -26.33
CA VAL A 108 3.31 -2.61 -24.87
C VAL A 108 1.83 -2.57 -24.52
N ILE A 109 1.02 -1.77 -25.22
CA ILE A 109 -0.42 -1.71 -25.00
C ILE A 109 -1.07 -3.08 -25.27
N LEU A 110 -0.67 -3.77 -26.33
CA LEU A 110 -1.16 -5.11 -26.63
C LEU A 110 -0.85 -6.10 -25.51
N HIS A 111 0.38 -6.09 -24.97
CA HIS A 111 0.76 -6.91 -23.83
C HIS A 111 -0.06 -6.58 -22.57
N LEU A 112 -0.30 -5.30 -22.30
CA LEU A 112 -1.14 -4.87 -21.17
C LEU A 112 -2.59 -5.32 -21.31
N ARG A 113 -3.13 -5.31 -22.54
CA ARG A 113 -4.47 -5.86 -22.83
C ARG A 113 -4.52 -7.36 -22.59
N GLN A 114 -3.54 -8.11 -23.07
CA GLN A 114 -3.45 -9.57 -22.89
C GLN A 114 -3.29 -9.98 -21.42
N ALA A 115 -2.64 -9.14 -20.61
CA ALA A 115 -2.48 -9.35 -19.18
C ALA A 115 -3.70 -8.92 -18.34
N ASP A 116 -4.81 -8.50 -18.97
CA ASP A 116 -5.99 -7.89 -18.33
C ASP A 116 -5.63 -6.68 -17.42
N ALA A 117 -4.45 -6.05 -17.62
CA ALA A 117 -3.96 -4.97 -16.77
C ALA A 117 -4.72 -3.65 -16.98
N LEU A 118 -5.39 -3.51 -18.12
CA LEU A 118 -6.22 -2.36 -18.49
C LEU A 118 -7.73 -2.63 -18.32
N ALA A 119 -8.10 -3.73 -17.66
CA ALA A 119 -9.48 -4.16 -17.56
C ALA A 119 -10.28 -3.32 -16.55
N ASP A 120 -11.46 -2.85 -16.95
CA ASP A 120 -12.47 -2.26 -16.06
C ASP A 120 -13.14 -3.37 -15.24
N ALA A 121 -12.77 -3.47 -13.95
CA ALA A 121 -13.28 -4.49 -13.05
C ALA A 121 -14.81 -4.48 -12.93
N ALA A 122 -15.45 -3.30 -12.99
CA ALA A 122 -16.91 -3.21 -12.93
C ALA A 122 -17.58 -3.78 -14.18
N ARG A 123 -16.98 -3.60 -15.37
CA ARG A 123 -17.47 -4.24 -16.61
C ARG A 123 -17.25 -5.74 -16.60
N VAL A 124 -16.13 -6.22 -16.05
CA VAL A 124 -15.84 -7.66 -15.95
C VAL A 124 -16.81 -8.35 -14.98
N GLU A 125 -17.02 -7.79 -13.79
CA GLU A 125 -17.93 -8.37 -12.78
C GLU A 125 -19.40 -8.22 -13.16
N GLY A 126 -19.77 -7.12 -13.80
CA GLY A 126 -21.14 -6.82 -14.22
C GLY A 126 -21.61 -7.57 -15.47
N LEU A 127 -20.69 -8.18 -16.23
CA LEU A 127 -20.99 -8.81 -17.52
C LEU A 127 -22.08 -9.89 -17.41
N ASP A 128 -22.02 -10.74 -16.39
CA ASP A 128 -22.93 -11.87 -16.27
C ASP A 128 -24.40 -11.43 -16.07
N ALA A 129 -24.65 -10.19 -15.65
CA ALA A 129 -25.98 -9.63 -15.48
C ALA A 129 -26.55 -8.95 -16.74
N LEU A 130 -25.71 -8.67 -17.75
CA LEU A 130 -26.09 -7.94 -18.95
C LEU A 130 -26.74 -8.84 -20.00
N HIS A 131 -27.69 -8.26 -20.74
CA HIS A 131 -28.17 -8.80 -22.01
C HIS A 131 -27.32 -8.27 -23.17
N LEU A 132 -27.31 -8.98 -24.30
CA LEU A 132 -26.63 -8.51 -25.50
C LEU A 132 -27.19 -7.17 -26.02
N SER A 133 -28.48 -6.94 -25.81
CA SER A 133 -29.18 -5.69 -26.14
C SER A 133 -28.80 -4.51 -25.25
N ASP A 134 -28.13 -4.74 -24.12
CA ASP A 134 -27.63 -3.67 -23.25
C ASP A 134 -26.27 -3.12 -23.74
N LEU A 135 -25.64 -3.79 -24.71
CA LEU A 135 -24.44 -3.30 -25.38
C LEU A 135 -24.76 -2.33 -26.53
N ASP A 136 -23.75 -1.60 -26.98
CA ASP A 136 -23.90 -0.67 -28.11
C ASP A 136 -24.33 -1.39 -29.39
N GLU A 137 -25.04 -0.71 -30.30
CA GLU A 137 -25.64 -1.35 -31.49
C GLU A 137 -24.56 -1.95 -32.42
N GLU A 138 -23.43 -1.26 -32.57
CA GLU A 138 -22.29 -1.76 -33.35
C GLU A 138 -21.66 -3.01 -32.71
N LEU A 139 -21.48 -3.00 -31.38
CA LEU A 139 -20.84 -4.09 -30.65
C LEU A 139 -21.73 -5.33 -30.58
N SER A 140 -23.02 -5.14 -30.32
CA SER A 140 -24.00 -6.22 -30.31
C SER A 140 -24.13 -6.88 -31.70
N SER A 141 -24.14 -6.07 -32.77
CA SER A 141 -24.12 -6.58 -34.14
C SER A 141 -22.84 -7.35 -34.44
N HIS A 142 -21.67 -6.82 -34.05
CA HIS A 142 -20.39 -7.48 -34.24
C HIS A 142 -20.32 -8.83 -33.54
N VAL A 143 -20.74 -8.92 -32.27
CA VAL A 143 -20.77 -10.18 -31.53
C VAL A 143 -21.71 -11.19 -32.18
N ARG A 144 -22.90 -10.76 -32.66
CA ARG A 144 -23.82 -11.66 -33.37
C ARG A 144 -23.22 -12.22 -34.65
N GLU A 145 -22.63 -11.36 -35.47
CA GLU A 145 -22.01 -11.74 -36.74
C GLU A 145 -20.83 -12.69 -36.51
N ALA A 146 -19.94 -12.37 -35.57
CA ALA A 146 -18.80 -13.21 -35.25
C ALA A 146 -19.20 -14.59 -34.69
N LEU A 147 -20.21 -14.65 -33.82
CA LEU A 147 -20.71 -15.93 -33.30
C LEU A 147 -21.39 -16.76 -34.39
N ALA A 148 -22.13 -16.11 -35.31
CA ALA A 148 -22.74 -16.79 -36.45
C ALA A 148 -21.67 -17.34 -37.40
N ASP A 149 -20.63 -16.56 -37.69
CA ASP A 149 -19.50 -16.98 -38.53
C ASP A 149 -18.72 -18.13 -37.90
N LEU A 150 -18.45 -18.07 -36.59
CA LEU A 150 -17.80 -19.15 -35.84
C LEU A 150 -18.63 -20.44 -35.89
N LEU A 151 -19.95 -20.32 -35.69
CA LEU A 151 -20.87 -21.46 -35.78
C LEU A 151 -20.86 -22.07 -37.19
N GLN A 152 -20.94 -21.25 -38.23
CA GLN A 152 -20.90 -21.73 -39.61
C GLN A 152 -19.55 -22.37 -39.97
N ALA A 153 -18.45 -21.77 -39.53
CA ALA A 153 -17.11 -22.33 -39.72
C ALA A 153 -16.96 -23.70 -39.03
N ASP A 154 -17.47 -23.84 -37.80
CA ASP A 154 -17.46 -25.10 -37.06
C ASP A 154 -18.32 -26.16 -37.76
N LEU A 155 -19.54 -25.81 -38.19
CA LEU A 155 -20.44 -26.71 -38.92
C LEU A 155 -19.84 -27.17 -40.26
N ALA A 156 -19.05 -26.31 -40.91
CA ALA A 156 -18.37 -26.62 -42.16
C ALA A 156 -17.08 -27.41 -41.95
N ALA A 157 -16.36 -27.27 -40.84
CA ALA A 157 -15.05 -27.89 -40.65
C ALA A 157 -15.10 -29.23 -39.89
N LYS A 158 -16.04 -29.36 -38.95
CA LYS A 158 -16.09 -30.46 -37.96
C LYS A 158 -17.17 -31.47 -38.30
N SER A 159 -16.90 -32.74 -38.00
CA SER A 159 -17.93 -33.79 -37.98
C SER A 159 -18.90 -33.59 -36.81
N MET A 160 -20.10 -34.18 -36.86
CA MET A 160 -21.08 -34.01 -35.78
C MET A 160 -20.55 -34.49 -34.42
N GLU A 161 -19.70 -35.52 -34.36
CA GLU A 161 -19.07 -36.00 -33.12
C GLU A 161 -18.05 -35.01 -32.54
N GLU A 162 -17.40 -34.22 -33.39
CA GLU A 162 -16.46 -33.15 -32.99
C GLU A 162 -17.16 -31.85 -32.57
N LEU A 163 -18.45 -31.70 -32.92
CA LEU A 163 -19.25 -30.55 -32.51
C LEU A 163 -19.63 -30.61 -31.03
N PRO A 164 -19.81 -29.45 -30.37
CA PRO A 164 -20.36 -29.40 -29.02
C PRO A 164 -21.67 -30.19 -28.92
N ALA A 165 -21.85 -30.93 -27.81
CA ALA A 165 -23.01 -31.81 -27.63
C ALA A 165 -24.36 -31.08 -27.72
N GLU A 166 -24.40 -29.79 -27.39
CA GLU A 166 -25.59 -28.96 -27.56
C GLU A 166 -25.84 -28.60 -29.03
N THR A 167 -24.81 -28.12 -29.74
CA THR A 167 -24.90 -27.85 -31.19
C THR A 167 -25.30 -29.09 -31.97
N ARG A 168 -24.67 -30.24 -31.71
CA ARG A 168 -25.04 -31.53 -32.32
C ARG A 168 -26.51 -31.88 -32.07
N ARG A 169 -27.02 -31.70 -30.85
CA ARG A 169 -28.44 -31.94 -30.53
C ARG A 169 -29.38 -30.98 -31.28
N ARG A 170 -28.99 -29.71 -31.46
CA ARG A 170 -29.79 -28.73 -32.22
C ARG A 170 -29.79 -29.06 -33.71
N VAL A 171 -28.65 -29.47 -34.27
CA VAL A 171 -28.56 -29.96 -35.66
C VAL A 171 -29.46 -31.19 -35.83
N HIS A 172 -29.30 -32.21 -34.98
CA HIS A 172 -30.09 -33.44 -35.03
C HIS A 172 -31.59 -33.15 -34.96
N ARG A 173 -32.03 -32.33 -33.99
CA ARG A 173 -33.44 -31.91 -33.90
C ARG A 173 -33.93 -31.22 -35.15
N THR A 174 -33.14 -30.32 -35.73
CA THR A 174 -33.53 -29.58 -36.95
C THR A 174 -33.67 -30.53 -38.14
N LEU A 175 -32.81 -31.54 -38.24
CA LEU A 175 -32.89 -32.59 -39.25
C LEU A 175 -34.09 -33.54 -39.02
N ASP A 176 -34.37 -33.87 -37.77
CA ASP A 176 -35.51 -34.71 -37.37
C ASP A 176 -36.86 -34.02 -37.64
N GLU A 177 -36.97 -32.71 -37.34
CA GLU A 177 -38.12 -31.88 -37.70
C GLU A 177 -38.37 -31.83 -39.23
N GLN A 178 -37.31 -32.07 -40.02
CA GLN A 178 -37.38 -32.16 -41.47
C GLN A 178 -37.58 -33.59 -41.99
N ASN A 179 -37.79 -34.56 -41.09
CA ASN A 179 -37.90 -36.00 -41.40
C ASN A 179 -36.65 -36.56 -42.10
N TYR A 180 -35.46 -35.99 -41.89
CA TYR A 180 -34.23 -36.46 -42.55
C TYR A 180 -33.90 -37.92 -42.19
N PHE A 181 -34.07 -38.28 -40.91
CA PHE A 181 -33.83 -39.61 -40.37
C PHE A 181 -34.97 -40.60 -40.67
N VAL A 182 -35.94 -40.21 -41.49
CA VAL A 182 -37.02 -41.10 -41.91
C VAL A 182 -36.61 -41.86 -43.17
N ASP A 183 -36.73 -43.18 -43.13
CA ASP A 183 -36.64 -44.07 -44.29
C ASP A 183 -37.95 -43.98 -45.07
N GLU A 184 -37.95 -43.18 -46.14
CA GLU A 184 -39.12 -42.96 -46.99
C GLU A 184 -39.59 -44.26 -47.67
N GLU A 185 -38.69 -45.15 -48.07
CA GLU A 185 -39.07 -46.43 -48.70
C GLU A 185 -39.77 -47.35 -47.70
N ARG A 186 -39.28 -47.38 -46.47
CA ARG A 186 -39.89 -48.14 -45.36
C ARG A 186 -41.23 -47.52 -44.96
N ALA A 187 -41.33 -46.20 -44.87
CA ALA A 187 -42.60 -45.51 -44.62
C ALA A 187 -43.63 -45.82 -45.73
N GLU A 188 -43.25 -45.76 -47.00
CA GLU A 188 -44.10 -46.16 -48.12
C GLU A 188 -44.48 -47.64 -48.07
N TRP A 189 -43.58 -48.52 -47.61
CA TRP A 189 -43.87 -49.94 -47.42
C TRP A 189 -44.99 -50.13 -46.40
N TYR A 190 -44.92 -49.43 -45.25
CA TYR A 190 -45.96 -49.45 -44.23
C TYR A 190 -47.30 -48.91 -44.76
N GLU A 191 -47.29 -47.85 -45.57
CA GLU A 191 -48.49 -47.30 -46.21
C GLU A 191 -49.19 -48.29 -47.17
N ARG A 192 -48.44 -49.16 -47.84
CA ARG A 192 -48.97 -50.12 -48.82
C ARG A 192 -49.51 -51.40 -48.17
N LYS A 193 -49.14 -51.71 -46.94
CA LYS A 193 -49.56 -52.91 -46.20
C LYS A 193 -50.81 -52.65 -45.36
N THR A 194 -51.62 -53.69 -45.13
CA THR A 194 -52.66 -53.59 -44.10
C THR A 194 -52.04 -53.78 -42.72
N LEU A 195 -52.63 -53.21 -41.68
CA LEU A 195 -52.09 -53.34 -40.32
C LEU A 195 -51.93 -54.82 -39.88
N ALA A 196 -52.79 -55.73 -40.34
CA ALA A 196 -52.67 -57.17 -40.09
C ALA A 196 -51.42 -57.84 -40.69
N GLN A 197 -50.77 -57.19 -41.65
CA GLN A 197 -49.55 -57.68 -42.32
C GLN A 197 -48.27 -57.18 -41.63
N LEU A 198 -48.39 -56.37 -40.59
CA LEU A 198 -47.26 -55.92 -39.80
C LEU A 198 -46.69 -57.07 -38.96
N PRO A 199 -45.39 -57.04 -38.62
CA PRO A 199 -44.78 -57.99 -37.70
C PRO A 199 -45.55 -58.09 -36.38
N SER A 200 -45.61 -59.29 -35.80
CA SER A 200 -46.39 -59.56 -34.59
C SER A 200 -45.95 -58.75 -33.37
N GLU A 201 -44.69 -58.31 -33.35
CA GLU A 201 -44.14 -57.45 -32.29
C GLU A 201 -44.72 -56.04 -32.36
N ILE A 202 -44.74 -55.43 -33.55
CA ILE A 202 -45.34 -54.11 -33.79
C ILE A 202 -46.83 -54.13 -33.45
N LEU A 203 -47.54 -55.19 -33.86
CA LEU A 203 -48.96 -55.34 -33.57
C LEU A 203 -49.26 -55.42 -32.07
N ARG A 204 -48.39 -56.09 -31.30
CA ARG A 204 -48.54 -56.21 -29.85
C ARG A 204 -48.31 -54.87 -29.15
N ASP A 205 -47.30 -54.12 -29.58
CA ASP A 205 -47.00 -52.82 -29.01
C ASP A 205 -48.04 -51.77 -29.41
N LEU A 206 -48.53 -51.82 -30.65
CA LEU A 206 -49.63 -50.97 -31.14
C LEU A 206 -50.94 -51.30 -30.39
N GLU A 207 -51.23 -52.58 -30.16
CA GLU A 207 -52.36 -53.00 -29.31
C GLU A 207 -52.27 -52.36 -27.93
N GLN A 208 -51.10 -52.44 -27.28
CA GLN A 208 -50.92 -51.83 -25.98
C GLN A 208 -51.10 -50.30 -26.02
N HIS A 209 -50.49 -49.61 -26.99
CA HIS A 209 -50.55 -48.16 -27.12
C HIS A 209 -51.97 -47.64 -27.36
N LEU A 210 -52.70 -48.23 -28.31
CA LEU A 210 -54.12 -47.90 -28.56
C LEU A 210 -54.97 -48.16 -27.31
N GLY A 211 -54.66 -49.24 -26.58
CA GLY A 211 -55.30 -49.56 -25.32
C GLY A 211 -55.07 -48.51 -24.23
N GLU A 212 -53.86 -47.95 -24.15
CA GLU A 212 -53.49 -46.91 -23.18
C GLU A 212 -54.20 -45.58 -23.48
N ILE A 213 -54.25 -45.18 -24.75
CA ILE A 213 -55.01 -43.99 -25.19
C ILE A 213 -56.48 -44.16 -24.82
N ARG A 214 -57.10 -45.28 -25.21
CA ARG A 214 -58.52 -45.52 -24.95
C ARG A 214 -58.84 -45.63 -23.46
N TYR A 215 -57.91 -46.19 -22.69
CA TYR A 215 -58.04 -46.23 -21.24
C TYR A 215 -57.99 -44.82 -20.64
N ALA A 216 -57.06 -43.98 -21.10
CA ALA A 216 -56.90 -42.60 -20.62
C ALA A 216 -58.11 -41.72 -20.97
N GLU A 217 -58.68 -41.84 -22.17
CA GLU A 217 -59.91 -41.14 -22.59
C GLU A 217 -61.10 -41.45 -21.68
N LEU A 218 -61.20 -42.71 -21.25
CA LEU A 218 -62.30 -43.21 -20.43
C LEU A 218 -61.98 -43.14 -18.93
N ASP A 219 -60.75 -42.79 -18.57
CA ASP A 219 -60.36 -42.60 -17.18
C ASP A 219 -61.04 -41.34 -16.63
N GLY A 220 -61.69 -41.47 -15.48
CA GLY A 220 -62.52 -40.40 -14.91
C GLY A 220 -63.93 -40.26 -15.50
N VAL A 221 -64.26 -40.88 -16.64
CA VAL A 221 -65.63 -40.91 -17.19
C VAL A 221 -66.50 -41.86 -16.37
N ALA A 222 -67.71 -41.42 -16.00
CA ALA A 222 -68.64 -42.26 -15.25
C ALA A 222 -69.05 -43.45 -16.12
N PHE A 223 -69.01 -44.67 -15.57
CA PHE A 223 -69.23 -45.90 -16.33
C PHE A 223 -70.57 -45.95 -17.10
N ARG A 224 -71.57 -45.21 -16.64
CA ARG A 224 -72.89 -45.10 -17.30
C ARG A 224 -72.87 -44.26 -18.57
N GLU A 225 -71.96 -43.30 -18.64
CA GLU A 225 -71.80 -42.34 -19.73
C GLU A 225 -70.94 -42.90 -20.88
N ILE A 226 -70.23 -44.01 -20.64
CA ILE A 226 -69.52 -44.76 -21.69
C ILE A 226 -70.54 -45.31 -22.71
N PRO A 227 -70.27 -45.20 -24.02
CA PRO A 227 -71.12 -45.76 -25.07
C PRO A 227 -71.51 -47.21 -24.81
N SER A 228 -72.79 -47.57 -25.04
CA SER A 228 -73.34 -48.87 -24.65
C SER A 228 -72.56 -50.05 -25.21
N GLU A 229 -72.08 -49.96 -26.44
CA GLU A 229 -71.28 -51.01 -27.10
C GLU A 229 -69.95 -51.28 -26.36
N THR A 230 -69.20 -50.21 -26.04
CA THR A 230 -67.93 -50.31 -25.30
C THR A 230 -68.16 -50.74 -23.85
N ARG A 231 -69.21 -50.23 -23.22
CA ARG A 231 -69.56 -50.53 -21.82
C ARG A 231 -69.97 -52.00 -21.65
N ASP A 232 -70.82 -52.51 -22.53
CA ASP A 232 -71.34 -53.87 -22.43
C ASP A 232 -70.24 -54.90 -22.79
N GLY A 233 -69.38 -54.59 -23.76
CA GLY A 233 -68.18 -55.39 -24.08
C GLY A 233 -67.18 -55.43 -22.92
N LEU A 234 -66.95 -54.31 -22.25
CA LEU A 234 -66.09 -54.25 -21.07
C LEU A 234 -66.66 -55.03 -19.88
N LEU A 235 -67.97 -54.97 -19.63
CA LEU A 235 -68.62 -55.77 -18.59
C LEU A 235 -68.47 -57.28 -18.85
N ASP A 236 -68.72 -57.73 -20.08
CA ASP A 236 -68.55 -59.12 -20.47
C ASP A 236 -67.09 -59.57 -20.31
N PHE A 237 -66.12 -58.72 -20.67
CA PHE A 237 -64.71 -59.00 -20.47
C PHE A 237 -64.33 -59.12 -18.98
N LEU A 238 -64.76 -58.18 -18.14
CA LEU A 238 -64.47 -58.18 -16.71
C LEU A 238 -65.10 -59.39 -16.00
N ASP A 239 -66.31 -59.77 -16.39
CA ASP A 239 -67.03 -60.94 -15.87
C ASP A 239 -66.33 -62.25 -16.30
N ARG A 240 -65.89 -62.38 -17.57
CA ARG A 240 -65.16 -63.57 -18.07
C ARG A 240 -63.75 -63.70 -17.48
N SER A 241 -63.07 -62.59 -17.29
CA SER A 241 -61.68 -62.55 -16.80
C SER A 241 -61.61 -62.67 -15.28
N ARG A 242 -62.75 -62.76 -14.58
CA ARG A 242 -62.88 -62.83 -13.11
C ARG A 242 -62.11 -61.70 -12.39
N LEU A 243 -62.08 -60.52 -13.01
CA LEU A 243 -61.34 -59.37 -12.49
C LEU A 243 -62.10 -58.64 -11.37
N PHE A 244 -63.41 -58.90 -11.23
CA PHE A 244 -64.17 -58.51 -10.05
C PHE A 244 -63.97 -59.50 -8.90
N SER A 245 -63.56 -58.99 -7.75
CA SER A 245 -63.40 -59.80 -6.54
C SER A 245 -64.73 -60.10 -5.84
N ASP A 246 -65.76 -59.27 -6.02
CA ASP A 246 -67.11 -59.49 -5.48
C ASP A 246 -68.23 -58.82 -6.33
N ARG A 247 -69.49 -59.17 -6.04
CA ARG A 247 -70.68 -58.58 -6.68
C ARG A 247 -70.85 -57.08 -6.35
N ALA A 248 -70.26 -56.61 -5.26
CA ALA A 248 -70.35 -55.22 -4.81
C ALA A 248 -69.47 -54.28 -5.65
N GLN A 249 -68.29 -54.72 -6.11
CA GLN A 249 -67.42 -53.98 -7.01
C GLN A 249 -68.09 -53.77 -8.38
N ARG A 250 -68.75 -54.80 -8.91
CA ARG A 250 -69.55 -54.70 -10.14
C ARG A 250 -70.67 -53.67 -9.99
N LEU A 251 -71.39 -53.70 -8.87
CA LEU A 251 -72.44 -52.72 -8.56
C LEU A 251 -71.89 -51.29 -8.43
N ARG A 252 -70.73 -51.09 -7.76
CA ARG A 252 -70.10 -49.78 -7.62
C ARG A 252 -69.69 -49.18 -8.97
N LEU A 253 -69.12 -49.98 -9.86
CA LEU A 253 -68.75 -49.52 -11.20
C LEU A 253 -70.01 -49.10 -11.99
N VAL A 254 -71.01 -49.97 -12.06
CA VAL A 254 -72.26 -49.73 -12.83
C VAL A 254 -73.13 -48.60 -12.24
N GLN A 255 -73.05 -48.33 -10.94
CA GLN A 255 -73.90 -47.32 -10.29
C GLN A 255 -73.36 -45.88 -10.30
N GLY A 256 -72.09 -45.68 -10.67
CA GLY A 256 -71.46 -44.35 -10.73
C GLY A 256 -69.95 -44.34 -10.53
N GLY A 257 -69.30 -45.50 -10.62
CA GLY A 257 -67.85 -45.60 -10.58
C GLY A 257 -67.21 -45.23 -11.91
N THR A 258 -65.89 -45.04 -11.88
CA THR A 258 -65.05 -44.83 -13.06
C THR A 258 -64.09 -46.02 -13.18
N ILE A 259 -63.61 -46.31 -14.39
CA ILE A 259 -62.67 -47.41 -14.60
C ILE A 259 -61.33 -47.18 -13.88
N GLY A 260 -60.92 -45.91 -13.67
CA GLY A 260 -59.72 -45.55 -12.89
C GLY A 260 -59.74 -45.94 -11.41
N LYS A 261 -60.93 -46.21 -10.84
CA LYS A 261 -61.07 -46.68 -9.45
C LYS A 261 -60.91 -48.19 -9.31
N LEU A 262 -60.70 -48.91 -10.41
CA LEU A 262 -60.41 -50.34 -10.40
C LEU A 262 -58.98 -50.60 -9.93
N SER A 263 -58.73 -51.78 -9.35
CA SER A 263 -57.41 -52.12 -8.82
C SER A 263 -56.35 -52.12 -9.92
N GLU A 264 -55.10 -51.84 -9.56
CA GLU A 264 -53.95 -51.86 -10.48
C GLU A 264 -53.81 -53.20 -11.24
N LYS A 265 -54.19 -54.32 -10.62
CA LYS A 265 -54.25 -55.65 -11.25
C LYS A 265 -55.25 -55.77 -12.40
N ALA A 266 -56.29 -54.95 -12.43
CA ALA A 266 -57.31 -54.95 -13.47
C ALA A 266 -56.98 -53.97 -14.61
N ARG A 267 -56.13 -52.96 -14.36
CA ARG A 267 -55.78 -51.92 -15.33
C ARG A 267 -55.15 -52.49 -16.59
N SER A 268 -54.06 -53.26 -16.46
CA SER A 268 -53.34 -53.83 -17.61
C SER A 268 -54.21 -54.75 -18.50
N PRO A 269 -55.02 -55.68 -17.95
CA PRO A 269 -55.96 -56.48 -18.76
C PRO A 269 -57.03 -55.65 -19.47
N ILE A 270 -57.55 -54.58 -18.85
CA ILE A 270 -58.54 -53.70 -19.45
C ILE A 270 -57.92 -52.90 -20.62
N THR A 271 -56.72 -52.35 -20.41
CA THR A 271 -55.93 -51.67 -21.44
C THR A 271 -55.71 -52.58 -22.64
N GLN A 272 -55.24 -53.82 -22.44
CA GLN A 272 -55.07 -54.79 -23.53
C GLN A 272 -56.39 -55.13 -24.23
N HIS A 273 -57.49 -55.26 -23.47
CA HIS A 273 -58.81 -55.51 -24.07
C HIS A 273 -59.25 -54.37 -24.98
N PHE A 274 -59.12 -53.11 -24.55
CA PHE A 274 -59.43 -51.95 -25.36
C PHE A 274 -58.55 -51.85 -26.60
N GLY A 275 -57.25 -52.05 -26.43
CA GLY A 275 -56.27 -52.08 -27.50
C GLY A 275 -56.63 -53.11 -28.57
N ARG A 276 -56.97 -54.32 -28.15
CA ARG A 276 -57.34 -55.42 -29.06
C ARG A 276 -58.64 -55.13 -29.79
N GLN A 277 -59.63 -54.56 -29.11
CA GLN A 277 -60.90 -54.16 -29.75
C GLN A 277 -60.66 -53.11 -30.82
N TRP A 278 -59.88 -52.08 -30.52
CA TRP A 278 -59.56 -51.01 -31.47
C TRP A 278 -58.74 -51.54 -32.65
N LEU A 279 -57.68 -52.32 -32.39
CA LEU A 279 -56.84 -52.90 -33.44
C LEU A 279 -57.63 -53.82 -34.38
N VAL A 280 -58.62 -54.59 -33.88
CA VAL A 280 -59.48 -55.45 -34.71
C VAL A 280 -60.31 -54.64 -35.71
N GLN A 281 -60.70 -53.41 -35.37
CA GLN A 281 -61.43 -52.53 -36.27
C GLN A 281 -60.53 -51.97 -37.38
N LEU A 282 -59.25 -51.73 -37.06
CA LEU A 282 -58.28 -51.13 -37.98
C LEU A 282 -57.52 -52.17 -38.83
N ARG A 283 -57.36 -53.41 -38.36
CA ARG A 283 -56.38 -54.40 -38.88
C ARG A 283 -56.44 -54.68 -40.39
N ASN A 284 -57.63 -54.58 -41.00
CA ASN A 284 -57.83 -54.94 -42.41
C ASN A 284 -57.76 -53.76 -43.37
N ARG A 285 -57.49 -52.55 -42.87
CA ARG A 285 -57.34 -51.33 -43.67
C ARG A 285 -55.86 -51.00 -43.86
N ARG A 286 -55.55 -50.30 -44.95
CA ARG A 286 -54.23 -49.68 -45.14
C ARG A 286 -54.18 -48.35 -44.37
N PRO A 287 -53.01 -47.90 -43.90
CA PRO A 287 -52.88 -46.64 -43.18
C PRO A 287 -53.49 -45.40 -43.89
N PRO A 288 -53.42 -45.25 -45.23
CA PRO A 288 -54.06 -44.13 -45.92
C PRO A 288 -55.60 -44.17 -45.91
N ASP A 289 -56.19 -45.36 -45.70
CA ASP A 289 -57.64 -45.61 -45.70
C ASP A 289 -58.25 -45.55 -44.28
N LEU A 290 -57.46 -45.19 -43.28
CA LEU A 290 -57.90 -44.97 -41.90
C LEU A 290 -58.59 -43.60 -41.75
N ALA A 291 -59.43 -43.43 -40.73
CA ALA A 291 -59.94 -42.12 -40.36
C ALA A 291 -58.76 -41.20 -39.96
N PRO A 292 -58.84 -39.87 -40.13
CA PRO A 292 -57.75 -38.94 -39.83
C PRO A 292 -57.14 -39.14 -38.44
N ASP A 293 -57.97 -39.24 -37.40
CA ASP A 293 -57.53 -39.40 -36.00
C ASP A 293 -56.86 -40.77 -35.75
N ASP A 294 -57.42 -41.85 -36.33
CA ASP A 294 -56.83 -43.19 -36.24
C ASP A 294 -55.50 -43.26 -37.00
N ARG A 295 -55.43 -42.60 -38.17
CA ARG A 295 -54.21 -42.51 -38.98
C ARG A 295 -53.13 -41.79 -38.19
N GLU A 296 -53.44 -40.62 -37.64
CA GLU A 296 -52.50 -39.84 -36.84
C GLU A 296 -52.00 -40.63 -35.64
N THR A 297 -52.89 -41.31 -34.91
CA THR A 297 -52.53 -42.14 -33.76
C THR A 297 -51.57 -43.27 -34.13
N VAL A 298 -51.88 -44.02 -35.20
CA VAL A 298 -51.02 -45.13 -35.65
C VAL A 298 -49.69 -44.63 -36.21
N TRP A 299 -49.67 -43.52 -36.94
CA TRP A 299 -48.45 -42.93 -37.49
C TRP A 299 -47.55 -42.31 -36.43
N ALA A 300 -48.14 -41.62 -35.45
CA ALA A 300 -47.41 -41.10 -34.29
C ALA A 300 -46.74 -42.25 -33.53
N PHE A 301 -47.47 -43.33 -33.25
CA PHE A 301 -46.90 -44.52 -32.62
C PHE A 301 -45.73 -45.11 -33.42
N LEU A 302 -45.91 -45.29 -34.73
CA LEU A 302 -44.89 -45.90 -35.57
C LEU A 302 -43.63 -45.01 -35.68
N ARG A 303 -43.81 -43.68 -35.69
CA ARG A 303 -42.73 -42.70 -35.69
C ARG A 303 -42.00 -42.68 -34.35
N ASP A 304 -42.73 -42.57 -33.24
CA ASP A 304 -42.18 -42.49 -31.87
C ASP A 304 -41.41 -43.76 -31.47
N ARG A 305 -41.83 -44.93 -31.99
CA ARG A 305 -41.11 -46.20 -31.78
C ARG A 305 -39.94 -46.41 -32.75
N GLY A 306 -39.64 -45.44 -33.61
CA GLY A 306 -38.53 -45.50 -34.56
C GLY A 306 -38.73 -46.51 -35.69
N TYR A 307 -39.96 -46.95 -35.98
CA TYR A 307 -40.19 -47.92 -37.07
C TYR A 307 -39.98 -47.31 -38.46
N PHE A 308 -39.96 -45.98 -38.57
CA PHE A 308 -39.56 -45.26 -39.77
C PHE A 308 -38.13 -44.73 -39.71
N ALA A 309 -37.39 -45.01 -38.65
CA ALA A 309 -36.02 -44.53 -38.54
C ALA A 309 -35.14 -45.24 -39.58
N ASP A 310 -34.38 -44.43 -40.31
CA ASP A 310 -33.26 -44.86 -41.11
C ASP A 310 -32.06 -45.04 -40.17
N GLU A 311 -31.91 -46.26 -39.64
CA GLU A 311 -30.82 -46.62 -38.73
C GLU A 311 -29.44 -46.31 -39.33
N PHE A 312 -29.31 -46.38 -40.65
CA PHE A 312 -28.06 -46.09 -41.34
C PHE A 312 -27.76 -44.58 -41.34
N LYS A 313 -28.76 -43.71 -41.59
CA LYS A 313 -28.58 -42.25 -41.46
C LYS A 313 -28.31 -41.83 -40.01
N GLU A 314 -28.95 -42.47 -39.04
CA GLU A 314 -28.69 -42.24 -37.61
C GLU A 314 -27.25 -42.63 -37.21
N GLU A 315 -26.76 -43.78 -37.68
CA GLU A 315 -25.37 -44.19 -37.43
C GLU A 315 -24.36 -43.28 -38.14
N LEU A 316 -24.66 -42.86 -39.38
CA LEU A 316 -23.79 -41.97 -40.16
C LEU A 316 -23.75 -40.55 -39.60
N PHE A 317 -24.82 -40.09 -38.95
CA PHE A 317 -24.93 -38.72 -38.46
C PHE A 317 -23.72 -38.31 -37.63
N ALA A 318 -23.24 -39.17 -36.74
CA ALA A 318 -22.09 -38.88 -35.88
C ALA A 318 -20.82 -38.52 -36.68
N TYR A 319 -20.63 -39.13 -37.85
CA TYR A 319 -19.40 -39.05 -38.64
C TYR A 319 -19.50 -38.08 -39.82
N GLN A 320 -20.70 -37.60 -40.15
CA GLN A 320 -20.90 -36.68 -41.26
C GLN A 320 -20.58 -35.24 -40.86
N ARG A 321 -20.11 -34.48 -41.84
CA ARG A 321 -20.02 -33.01 -41.76
C ARG A 321 -21.25 -32.37 -42.39
N LEU A 322 -21.60 -31.16 -41.97
CA LEU A 322 -22.79 -30.50 -42.52
C LEU A 322 -22.65 -30.17 -44.03
N ASP A 323 -21.42 -30.03 -44.53
CA ASP A 323 -21.13 -29.79 -45.95
C ASP A 323 -21.32 -31.02 -46.85
N GLU A 324 -21.46 -32.21 -46.27
CA GLU A 324 -21.76 -33.46 -46.98
C GLU A 324 -23.27 -33.64 -47.27
N PHE A 325 -24.12 -32.81 -46.65
CA PHE A 325 -25.56 -32.74 -46.93
C PHE A 325 -25.82 -31.93 -48.21
N ASP A 326 -27.01 -32.09 -48.79
CA ASP A 326 -27.40 -31.26 -49.93
C ASP A 326 -27.52 -29.78 -49.53
N ALA A 327 -27.37 -28.89 -50.52
CA ALA A 327 -27.30 -27.46 -50.30
C ALA A 327 -28.58 -26.89 -49.64
N GLU A 328 -29.75 -27.50 -49.88
CA GLU A 328 -31.01 -27.05 -49.31
C GLU A 328 -31.09 -27.42 -47.82
N THR A 329 -30.79 -28.67 -47.46
CA THR A 329 -30.73 -29.13 -46.08
C THR A 329 -29.69 -28.35 -45.28
N ARG A 330 -28.47 -28.18 -45.82
CA ARG A 330 -27.42 -27.39 -45.17
C ARG A 330 -27.87 -25.96 -44.85
N THR A 331 -28.37 -25.24 -45.86
CA THR A 331 -28.78 -23.84 -45.70
C THR A 331 -29.91 -23.70 -44.67
N ARG A 332 -30.85 -24.65 -44.66
CA ARG A 332 -31.95 -24.65 -43.68
C ARG A 332 -31.44 -24.88 -42.26
N VAL A 333 -30.54 -25.84 -42.06
CA VAL A 333 -29.93 -26.12 -40.74
C VAL A 333 -29.14 -24.90 -40.25
N GLU A 334 -28.27 -24.34 -41.09
CA GLU A 334 -27.49 -23.13 -40.74
C GLU A 334 -28.40 -21.96 -40.36
N THR A 335 -29.44 -21.70 -41.17
CA THR A 335 -30.40 -20.61 -40.91
C THR A 335 -31.15 -20.84 -39.60
N ALA A 336 -31.64 -22.06 -39.37
CA ALA A 336 -32.37 -22.39 -38.14
C ALA A 336 -31.49 -22.24 -36.89
N LEU A 337 -30.23 -22.66 -36.96
CA LEU A 337 -29.30 -22.54 -35.84
C LEU A 337 -28.91 -21.09 -35.56
N VAL A 338 -28.68 -20.27 -36.58
CA VAL A 338 -28.42 -18.82 -36.41
C VAL A 338 -29.64 -18.11 -35.80
N VAL A 339 -30.86 -18.48 -36.23
CA VAL A 339 -32.10 -17.95 -35.62
C VAL A 339 -32.22 -18.37 -34.15
N GLN A 340 -31.94 -19.64 -33.83
CA GLN A 340 -31.95 -20.14 -32.45
C GLN A 340 -30.89 -19.45 -31.58
N LEU A 341 -29.68 -19.26 -32.12
CA LEU A 341 -28.59 -18.54 -31.45
C LEU A 341 -29.01 -17.10 -31.13
N ASN A 342 -29.53 -16.37 -32.11
CA ASN A 342 -29.99 -14.99 -31.90
C ASN A 342 -31.14 -14.92 -30.88
N ALA A 343 -32.08 -15.87 -30.93
CA ALA A 343 -33.16 -15.94 -29.94
C ALA A 343 -32.64 -16.22 -28.51
N GLU A 344 -31.61 -17.05 -28.37
CA GLU A 344 -30.97 -17.32 -27.08
C GLU A 344 -30.20 -16.12 -26.54
N LEU A 345 -29.46 -15.41 -27.42
CA LEU A 345 -28.76 -14.18 -27.09
C LEU A 345 -29.71 -13.07 -26.61
N ASP A 346 -30.94 -13.04 -27.12
CA ASP A 346 -31.96 -12.04 -26.74
C ASP A 346 -32.74 -12.43 -25.48
N ALA A 347 -32.96 -13.72 -25.26
CA ALA A 347 -33.85 -14.18 -24.19
C ALA A 347 -33.20 -14.17 -22.80
N GLN A 348 -31.87 -14.30 -22.70
CA GLN A 348 -31.18 -14.56 -21.44
C GLN A 348 -29.99 -13.61 -21.23
N PRO A 349 -29.68 -13.23 -19.98
CA PRO A 349 -28.45 -12.52 -19.67
C PRO A 349 -27.24 -13.44 -19.82
N PHE A 350 -26.04 -12.88 -20.04
CA PHE A 350 -24.84 -13.66 -20.31
C PHE A 350 -24.58 -14.74 -19.25
N GLY A 351 -24.78 -14.46 -17.96
CA GLY A 351 -24.55 -15.41 -16.86
C GLY A 351 -25.43 -16.65 -16.88
N ALA A 352 -26.61 -16.60 -17.51
CA ALA A 352 -27.54 -17.72 -17.62
C ALA A 352 -27.26 -18.63 -18.84
N MET A 353 -26.41 -18.18 -19.77
CA MET A 353 -26.04 -18.92 -20.99
C MET A 353 -25.08 -20.09 -20.70
N SER A 354 -24.93 -20.98 -21.69
CA SER A 354 -23.98 -22.09 -21.61
C SER A 354 -22.53 -21.59 -21.37
N PRO A 355 -21.68 -22.35 -20.64
CA PRO A 355 -20.29 -21.97 -20.41
C PRO A 355 -19.50 -21.70 -21.70
N GLU A 356 -19.78 -22.48 -22.75
CA GLU A 356 -19.14 -22.36 -24.05
C GLU A 356 -19.50 -21.02 -24.70
N LEU A 357 -20.80 -20.70 -24.76
CA LEU A 357 -21.29 -19.45 -25.36
C LEU A 357 -20.80 -18.23 -24.57
N ARG A 358 -20.79 -18.30 -23.23
CA ARG A 358 -20.19 -17.27 -22.37
C ARG A 358 -18.72 -17.03 -22.68
N SER A 359 -17.94 -18.10 -22.87
CA SER A 359 -16.53 -17.99 -23.20
C SER A 359 -16.31 -17.35 -24.57
N MET A 360 -17.13 -17.71 -25.55
CA MET A 360 -17.06 -17.13 -26.90
C MET A 360 -17.43 -15.64 -26.88
N ILE A 361 -18.52 -15.26 -26.21
CA ILE A 361 -18.94 -13.85 -26.05
C ILE A 361 -17.84 -13.04 -25.35
N ARG A 362 -17.29 -13.54 -24.24
CA ARG A 362 -16.17 -12.88 -23.55
C ARG A 362 -14.95 -12.72 -24.46
N GLY A 363 -14.65 -13.70 -25.30
CA GLY A 363 -13.59 -13.63 -26.29
C GLY A 363 -13.82 -12.49 -27.29
N GLN A 364 -15.02 -12.41 -27.88
CA GLN A 364 -15.38 -11.37 -28.83
C GLN A 364 -15.39 -9.97 -28.21
N LEU A 365 -15.88 -9.85 -26.97
CA LEU A 365 -15.82 -8.58 -26.23
C LEU A 365 -14.40 -8.14 -25.89
N ARG A 366 -13.48 -9.09 -25.67
CA ARG A 366 -12.05 -8.79 -25.50
C ARG A 366 -11.41 -8.30 -26.80
N GLU A 367 -11.72 -8.93 -27.93
CA GLU A 367 -11.24 -8.51 -29.26
C GLU A 367 -11.75 -7.12 -29.64
N ALA A 368 -12.97 -6.77 -29.22
CA ALA A 368 -13.57 -5.46 -29.45
C ALA A 368 -13.18 -4.39 -28.39
N ASP A 369 -12.16 -4.63 -27.56
CA ASP A 369 -11.69 -3.72 -26.50
C ASP A 369 -12.76 -3.30 -25.47
N TYR A 370 -13.87 -4.04 -25.32
CA TYR A 370 -14.98 -3.68 -24.42
C TYR A 370 -14.56 -3.55 -22.95
N PHE A 371 -13.66 -4.42 -22.50
CA PHE A 371 -13.16 -4.43 -21.12
C PHE A 371 -12.08 -3.39 -20.87
N VAL A 372 -11.53 -2.74 -21.91
CA VAL A 372 -10.46 -1.76 -21.73
C VAL A 372 -11.03 -0.49 -21.12
N ASP A 373 -10.51 -0.10 -19.96
CA ASP A 373 -10.80 1.19 -19.36
C ASP A 373 -10.06 2.29 -20.15
N ALA A 374 -10.82 3.10 -20.89
CA ALA A 374 -10.27 4.18 -21.72
C ALA A 374 -9.57 5.26 -20.90
N GLU A 375 -10.02 5.54 -19.68
CA GLU A 375 -9.39 6.53 -18.81
C GLU A 375 -8.09 5.96 -18.22
N LEU A 376 -8.09 4.67 -17.86
CA LEU A 376 -6.89 3.97 -17.41
C LEU A 376 -5.84 3.89 -18.52
N LEU A 377 -6.25 3.58 -19.76
CA LEU A 377 -5.38 3.58 -20.93
C LEU A 377 -4.77 4.98 -21.15
N ARG A 378 -5.58 6.03 -21.11
CA ARG A 378 -5.12 7.42 -21.21
C ARG A 378 -4.13 7.75 -20.09
N GLN A 379 -4.42 7.33 -18.86
CA GLN A 379 -3.53 7.53 -17.71
C GLN A 379 -2.19 6.83 -17.92
N VAL A 380 -2.20 5.59 -18.43
CA VAL A 380 -0.99 4.81 -18.74
C VAL A 380 -0.16 5.45 -19.85
N GLU A 381 -0.78 6.01 -20.89
CA GLU A 381 -0.08 6.67 -22.00
C GLU A 381 0.50 8.04 -21.63
N GLU A 382 -0.26 8.85 -20.88
CA GLU A 382 0.07 10.26 -20.63
C GLU A 382 0.82 10.50 -19.32
N SER A 383 0.68 9.62 -18.32
CA SER A 383 1.37 9.79 -17.04
C SER A 383 2.83 9.35 -17.14
N ARG A 384 3.68 10.02 -16.37
CA ARG A 384 5.03 9.51 -16.09
C ARG A 384 4.94 8.18 -15.34
N SER A 385 5.85 7.27 -15.63
CA SER A 385 5.94 5.95 -14.97
C SER A 385 5.89 6.03 -13.44
N ALA A 386 6.55 7.04 -12.85
CA ALA A 386 6.57 7.28 -11.41
C ALA A 386 5.19 7.61 -10.80
N ASN A 387 4.26 8.15 -11.59
CA ASN A 387 2.93 8.56 -11.15
C ASN A 387 1.87 7.47 -11.35
N LEU A 388 2.22 6.33 -11.96
CA LEU A 388 1.31 5.21 -12.13
C LEU A 388 1.17 4.42 -10.82
N PRO A 389 -0.02 3.84 -10.55
CA PRO A 389 -0.21 2.85 -9.50
C PRO A 389 0.81 1.72 -9.60
N ALA A 390 1.26 1.18 -8.47
CA ALA A 390 2.38 0.24 -8.42
C ALA A 390 2.20 -1.01 -9.31
N ASP A 391 0.98 -1.55 -9.38
CA ASP A 391 0.67 -2.73 -10.18
C ASP A 391 0.68 -2.42 -11.69
N LEU A 392 0.09 -1.28 -12.09
CA LEU A 392 0.12 -0.81 -13.47
C LEU A 392 1.54 -0.45 -13.92
N ARG A 393 2.29 0.23 -13.06
CA ARG A 393 3.70 0.54 -13.31
C ARG A 393 4.49 -0.74 -13.54
N ARG A 394 4.33 -1.76 -12.71
CA ARG A 394 5.01 -3.05 -12.87
C ARG A 394 4.59 -3.75 -14.17
N ALA A 395 3.31 -3.73 -14.52
CA ALA A 395 2.82 -4.31 -15.76
C ALA A 395 3.43 -3.62 -16.99
N VAL A 396 3.49 -2.28 -16.98
CA VAL A 396 4.11 -1.46 -18.03
C VAL A 396 5.61 -1.75 -18.13
N GLU A 397 6.33 -1.75 -17.01
CA GLU A 397 7.77 -2.04 -16.96
C GLU A 397 8.09 -3.45 -17.46
N THR A 398 7.22 -4.41 -17.15
CA THR A 398 7.37 -5.81 -17.60
C THR A 398 7.11 -5.93 -19.10
N ALA A 399 6.02 -5.36 -19.61
CA ALA A 399 5.67 -5.39 -21.03
C ALA A 399 6.74 -4.68 -21.89
N LEU A 400 7.19 -3.50 -21.47
CA LEU A 400 8.27 -2.79 -22.16
C LEU A 400 9.59 -3.55 -22.06
N GLY A 401 9.90 -4.11 -20.88
CA GLY A 401 11.10 -4.91 -20.67
C GLY A 401 11.18 -6.12 -21.58
N THR A 402 10.07 -6.87 -21.72
CA THR A 402 9.96 -8.00 -22.65
C THR A 402 10.20 -7.54 -24.09
N GLN A 403 9.53 -6.47 -24.53
CA GLN A 403 9.67 -5.93 -25.88
C GLN A 403 11.10 -5.45 -26.20
N LEU A 404 11.78 -4.87 -25.21
CA LEU A 404 13.18 -4.44 -25.36
C LEU A 404 14.14 -5.62 -25.47
N LEU A 405 13.90 -6.69 -24.70
CA LEU A 405 14.74 -7.88 -24.72
C LEU A 405 14.50 -8.73 -25.97
N ASP A 406 13.27 -8.90 -26.43
CA ASP A 406 12.93 -9.72 -27.61
C ASP A 406 13.65 -9.25 -28.88
N LYS A 407 13.95 -7.95 -29.00
CA LYS A 407 14.71 -7.39 -30.14
C LYS A 407 16.18 -7.84 -30.17
N VAL A 408 16.74 -8.29 -29.06
CA VAL A 408 18.18 -8.55 -28.89
C VAL A 408 18.49 -9.90 -28.26
N ASP A 409 17.48 -10.72 -28.01
CA ASP A 409 17.59 -11.92 -27.17
C ASP A 409 18.52 -12.98 -27.76
N ASP A 410 18.45 -13.17 -29.08
CA ASP A 410 19.27 -14.14 -29.82
C ASP A 410 20.70 -13.66 -30.11
N ALA A 411 21.02 -12.39 -29.84
CA ALA A 411 22.34 -11.84 -30.11
C ALA A 411 23.33 -12.18 -28.98
N PRO A 412 24.59 -12.54 -29.31
CA PRO A 412 25.61 -12.70 -28.28
C PRO A 412 25.85 -11.37 -27.55
N VAL A 413 26.08 -11.42 -26.24
CA VAL A 413 26.27 -10.23 -25.40
C VAL A 413 27.39 -9.32 -25.92
N ALA A 414 28.45 -9.88 -26.51
CA ALA A 414 29.52 -9.12 -27.14
C ALA A 414 29.04 -8.22 -28.29
N GLY A 415 28.01 -8.65 -29.02
CA GLY A 415 27.43 -7.97 -30.18
C GLY A 415 26.34 -6.93 -29.85
N LEU A 416 25.94 -6.82 -28.58
CA LEU A 416 24.96 -5.84 -28.14
C LEU A 416 25.48 -4.40 -28.25
N PRO A 417 24.60 -3.39 -28.45
CA PRO A 417 24.97 -1.97 -28.40
C PRO A 417 25.74 -1.61 -27.12
N ALA A 418 26.71 -0.69 -27.22
CA ALA A 418 27.57 -0.35 -26.10
C ALA A 418 26.80 0.15 -24.86
N GLU A 419 25.75 0.93 -25.07
CA GLU A 419 24.86 1.42 -24.01
C GLU A 419 24.11 0.28 -23.33
N MET A 420 23.55 -0.65 -24.12
CA MET A 420 22.85 -1.84 -23.62
C MET A 420 23.78 -2.75 -22.80
N ARG A 421 25.03 -2.96 -23.26
CA ARG A 421 26.03 -3.72 -22.51
C ARG A 421 26.39 -3.03 -21.20
N ALA A 422 26.54 -1.71 -21.19
CA ALA A 422 26.82 -0.97 -19.96
C ALA A 422 25.68 -1.12 -18.95
N SER A 423 24.41 -1.03 -19.41
CA SER A 423 23.23 -1.27 -18.58
C SER A 423 23.15 -2.71 -18.07
N LEU A 424 23.44 -3.71 -18.90
CA LEU A 424 23.53 -5.12 -18.51
C LEU A 424 24.55 -5.33 -17.39
N TRP A 425 25.78 -4.82 -17.56
CA TRP A 425 26.81 -4.95 -16.53
C TRP A 425 26.41 -4.26 -15.23
N ARG A 426 25.82 -3.06 -15.31
CA ARG A 426 25.34 -2.34 -14.13
C ARG A 426 24.27 -3.12 -13.38
N TYR A 427 23.33 -3.73 -14.09
CA TYR A 427 22.28 -4.56 -13.50
C TYR A 427 22.85 -5.84 -12.86
N LEU A 428 23.67 -6.59 -13.60
CA LEU A 428 24.27 -7.84 -13.12
C LEU A 428 25.20 -7.64 -11.92
N ASP A 429 25.94 -6.53 -11.89
CA ASP A 429 26.74 -6.13 -10.73
C ASP A 429 25.83 -5.76 -9.53
N GLN A 430 24.70 -5.08 -9.78
CA GLN A 430 23.73 -4.71 -8.74
C GLN A 430 23.02 -5.92 -8.11
N VAL A 431 22.65 -6.92 -8.91
CA VAL A 431 22.04 -8.17 -8.40
C VAL A 431 23.07 -9.18 -7.88
N GLY A 432 24.37 -8.87 -8.00
CA GLY A 432 25.45 -9.71 -7.51
C GLY A 432 25.65 -10.99 -8.33
N TYR A 433 25.29 -11.00 -9.61
CA TYR A 433 25.34 -12.18 -10.47
C TYR A 433 26.77 -12.78 -10.61
N PHE A 434 27.79 -11.92 -10.54
CA PHE A 434 29.20 -12.32 -10.62
C PHE A 434 29.86 -12.56 -9.26
N VAL A 435 29.11 -12.60 -8.15
CA VAL A 435 29.71 -12.82 -6.83
C VAL A 435 30.13 -14.29 -6.69
N ASP A 436 31.43 -14.53 -6.52
CA ASP A 436 31.98 -15.83 -6.13
C ASP A 436 31.75 -16.00 -4.61
N GLU A 437 30.71 -16.75 -4.26
CA GLU A 437 30.27 -16.93 -2.87
C GLU A 437 31.33 -17.66 -2.01
N GLU A 438 32.21 -18.48 -2.61
CA GLU A 438 33.33 -19.11 -1.89
C GLU A 438 34.46 -18.11 -1.60
N ARG A 439 34.80 -17.24 -2.55
CA ARG A 439 35.75 -16.13 -2.29
C ARG A 439 35.18 -15.15 -1.29
N ARG A 440 33.89 -14.80 -1.42
CA ARG A 440 33.20 -13.92 -0.48
C ARG A 440 33.28 -14.48 0.94
N LYS A 441 32.91 -15.75 1.16
CA LYS A 441 33.03 -16.42 2.47
C LYS A 441 34.46 -16.34 3.04
N ARG A 442 35.48 -16.58 2.21
CA ARG A 442 36.89 -16.45 2.62
C ARG A 442 37.24 -15.03 3.08
N PHE A 443 36.76 -14.00 2.38
CA PHE A 443 36.95 -12.62 2.80
C PHE A 443 36.16 -12.26 4.07
N MET A 444 34.94 -12.76 4.21
CA MET A 444 34.11 -12.56 5.40
C MET A 444 34.76 -13.10 6.68
N ASP A 445 35.57 -14.15 6.58
CA ASP A 445 36.30 -14.76 7.69
C ASP A 445 37.60 -14.04 8.09
N ARG A 446 38.10 -13.11 7.27
CA ARG A 446 39.30 -12.30 7.58
C ARG A 446 38.99 -11.20 8.59
N ARG A 447 40.00 -10.76 9.33
CA ARG A 447 39.91 -9.52 10.12
C ARG A 447 40.11 -8.31 9.22
N LEU A 448 39.52 -7.17 9.58
CA LEU A 448 39.74 -5.90 8.88
C LEU A 448 41.24 -5.56 8.78
N ALA A 449 41.99 -5.80 9.87
CA ALA A 449 43.44 -5.60 9.91
C ALA A 449 44.24 -6.51 8.97
N ASP A 450 43.66 -7.63 8.52
CA ASP A 450 44.33 -8.57 7.64
C ASP A 450 44.21 -8.16 6.17
N LEU A 451 43.43 -7.13 5.82
CA LEU A 451 43.33 -6.60 4.47
C LEU A 451 44.66 -5.98 4.02
N ALA A 452 44.95 -6.02 2.71
CA ALA A 452 46.09 -5.30 2.17
C ALA A 452 45.92 -3.79 2.39
N SER A 453 47.01 -3.06 2.62
CA SER A 453 46.95 -1.62 2.94
C SER A 453 46.16 -0.81 1.89
N GLU A 454 46.33 -1.13 0.60
CA GLU A 454 45.57 -0.50 -0.48
C GLU A 454 44.06 -0.77 -0.40
N SER A 455 43.68 -2.00 -0.03
CA SER A 455 42.27 -2.37 0.16
C SER A 455 41.69 -1.75 1.43
N TYR A 456 42.48 -1.62 2.50
CA TYR A 456 42.02 -1.00 3.73
C TYR A 456 41.78 0.50 3.54
N GLU A 457 42.68 1.19 2.85
CA GLU A 457 42.52 2.62 2.53
C GLU A 457 41.34 2.87 1.58
N ALA A 458 41.12 2.00 0.59
CA ALA A 458 39.94 2.06 -0.28
C ALA A 458 38.64 1.87 0.51
N VAL A 459 38.61 0.93 1.47
CA VAL A 459 37.47 0.73 2.37
C VAL A 459 37.23 1.97 3.24
N ILE A 460 38.27 2.60 3.79
CA ILE A 460 38.13 3.85 4.57
C ILE A 460 37.50 4.95 3.70
N SER A 461 38.00 5.13 2.48
CA SER A 461 37.49 6.15 1.55
C SER A 461 36.02 5.93 1.21
N ASP A 462 35.65 4.69 0.86
CA ASP A 462 34.28 4.35 0.48
C ASP A 462 33.30 4.49 1.66
N VAL A 463 33.70 4.05 2.85
CA VAL A 463 32.89 4.20 4.07
C VAL A 463 32.76 5.68 4.44
N ALA A 464 33.82 6.48 4.31
CA ALA A 464 33.76 7.93 4.55
C ALA A 464 32.82 8.63 3.56
N GLN A 465 32.81 8.21 2.29
CA GLN A 465 31.88 8.73 1.29
C GLN A 465 30.43 8.36 1.59
N GLN A 466 30.18 7.13 2.05
CA GLN A 466 28.85 6.72 2.50
C GLN A 466 28.41 7.55 3.73
N MET A 467 29.27 7.70 4.73
CA MET A 467 29.00 8.56 5.88
C MET A 467 28.72 10.00 5.45
N ARG A 468 29.43 10.54 4.46
CA ARG A 468 29.14 11.87 3.91
C ARG A 468 27.70 11.97 3.38
N ALA A 469 27.21 10.95 2.69
CA ALA A 469 25.84 10.93 2.18
C ALA A 469 24.81 10.84 3.32
N GLU A 470 25.12 10.08 4.38
CA GLU A 470 24.22 9.84 5.51
C GLU A 470 24.12 11.03 6.48
N ILE A 471 25.27 11.60 6.88
CA ILE A 471 25.35 12.62 7.95
C ILE A 471 25.76 14.01 7.45
N GLY A 472 26.12 14.17 6.18
CA GLY A 472 26.66 15.44 5.66
C GLY A 472 25.70 16.62 5.76
N ASN A 473 24.41 16.38 5.53
CA ASN A 473 23.37 17.42 5.55
C ASN A 473 22.63 17.52 6.89
N SER A 474 22.90 16.62 7.82
CA SER A 474 22.26 16.60 9.14
C SER A 474 22.95 17.61 10.07
N PRO A 475 22.18 18.35 10.90
CA PRO A 475 22.76 19.16 11.96
C PRO A 475 23.65 18.29 12.86
N VAL A 476 24.83 18.80 13.24
CA VAL A 476 25.77 18.04 14.10
C VAL A 476 25.16 17.73 15.47
N SER A 477 24.22 18.54 15.93
CA SER A 477 23.43 18.33 17.15
C SER A 477 22.57 17.07 17.11
N ASP A 478 22.07 16.70 15.93
CA ASP A 478 21.17 15.56 15.74
C ASP A 478 21.91 14.22 15.62
N LEU A 479 23.24 14.26 15.49
CA LEU A 479 24.07 13.06 15.43
C LEU A 479 24.08 12.34 16.79
N GLU A 480 24.26 11.02 16.80
CA GLU A 480 24.49 10.26 18.03
C GLU A 480 25.71 10.79 18.79
N ASP A 481 25.70 10.71 20.12
CA ASP A 481 26.74 11.28 20.98
C ASP A 481 28.16 10.77 20.62
N ASP A 482 28.29 9.49 20.27
CA ASP A 482 29.57 8.88 19.85
C ASP A 482 30.07 9.47 18.53
N LEU A 483 29.18 9.68 17.55
CA LEU A 483 29.52 10.30 16.26
C LEU A 483 29.87 11.78 16.43
N ARG A 484 29.11 12.49 17.28
CA ARG A 484 29.33 13.90 17.58
C ARG A 484 30.69 14.10 18.26
N GLN A 485 31.02 13.25 19.23
CA GLN A 485 32.30 13.27 19.94
C GLN A 485 33.46 12.88 19.02
N GLY A 486 33.30 11.83 18.21
CA GLY A 486 34.33 11.43 17.25
C GLY A 486 34.60 12.49 16.18
N LEU A 487 33.54 13.11 15.64
CA LEU A 487 33.67 14.21 14.67
C LEU A 487 34.40 15.40 15.29
N ARG A 488 34.08 15.73 16.54
CA ARG A 488 34.78 16.78 17.26
C ARG A 488 36.27 16.47 17.41
N GLN A 489 36.61 15.26 17.85
CA GLN A 489 38.00 14.85 18.01
C GLN A 489 38.76 14.94 16.67
N ALA A 490 38.15 14.47 15.58
CA ALA A 490 38.72 14.59 14.24
C ALA A 490 38.99 16.05 13.84
N LEU A 491 38.09 16.98 14.17
CA LEU A 491 38.26 18.41 13.92
C LEU A 491 39.29 19.08 14.84
N GLU A 492 39.43 18.61 16.08
CA GLU A 492 40.49 19.05 17.01
C GLU A 492 41.87 18.60 16.50
N GLU A 493 42.01 17.34 16.06
CA GLU A 493 43.24 16.82 15.46
C GLU A 493 43.63 17.54 14.15
N LEU A 494 42.65 18.08 13.43
CA LEU A 494 42.86 18.93 12.25
C LEU A 494 43.11 20.40 12.58
N GLU A 495 43.22 20.77 13.86
CA GLU A 495 43.39 22.15 14.35
C GLU A 495 42.29 23.12 13.84
N TYR A 496 41.12 22.58 13.47
CA TYR A 496 40.05 23.38 12.84
C TYR A 496 39.55 24.48 13.78
N PHE A 497 39.31 24.15 15.05
CA PHE A 497 38.76 25.09 16.05
C PHE A 497 39.77 26.16 16.48
N THR A 498 41.07 25.93 16.29
CA THR A 498 42.13 26.85 16.66
C THR A 498 42.61 27.71 15.48
N SER A 499 42.22 27.35 14.25
CA SER A 499 42.57 28.06 13.03
C SER A 499 42.16 29.55 13.03
N ALA A 500 43.02 30.39 12.47
CA ALA A 500 42.81 31.83 12.39
C ALA A 500 41.54 32.17 11.57
N ASP A 501 41.31 31.45 10.48
CA ASP A 501 40.17 31.66 9.58
C ASP A 501 38.83 31.33 10.24
N VAL A 502 38.77 30.26 11.05
CA VAL A 502 37.54 29.92 11.80
C VAL A 502 37.31 30.93 12.90
N ARG A 503 38.37 31.36 13.60
CA ARG A 503 38.28 32.40 14.63
C ARG A 503 37.75 33.71 14.06
N GLU A 504 38.29 34.17 12.94
CA GLU A 504 37.85 35.39 12.26
C GLU A 504 36.39 35.28 11.78
N ARG A 505 36.01 34.11 11.24
CA ARG A 505 34.64 33.82 10.82
C ARG A 505 33.65 33.79 11.99
N VAL A 506 34.04 33.31 13.16
CA VAL A 506 33.19 33.32 14.36
C VAL A 506 33.07 34.75 14.91
N LEU A 507 34.16 35.49 14.97
CA LEU A 507 34.17 36.86 15.50
C LEU A 507 33.42 37.86 14.61
N SER A 508 33.37 37.61 13.30
CA SER A 508 32.62 38.43 12.34
C SER A 508 31.11 38.17 12.31
N GLN A 509 30.63 37.12 13.00
CA GLN A 509 29.21 36.79 13.00
C GLN A 509 28.39 37.69 13.92
N PRO A 510 27.11 37.96 13.55
CA PRO A 510 26.22 38.71 14.39
C PRO A 510 25.85 37.94 15.67
N ILE A 511 25.72 38.64 16.78
CA ILE A 511 25.30 38.12 18.09
C ILE A 511 23.90 37.47 18.00
N GLY A 512 23.08 37.87 17.02
CA GLY A 512 21.79 37.24 16.69
C GLY A 512 21.87 35.74 16.36
N ARG A 513 23.07 35.21 16.10
CA ARG A 513 23.34 33.77 16.01
C ARG A 513 23.56 33.07 17.35
N LEU A 514 23.20 33.68 18.48
CA LEU A 514 23.04 32.99 19.77
C LEU A 514 21.64 32.37 19.92
N ARG A 515 21.34 31.68 21.03
CA ARG A 515 19.97 31.16 21.27
C ARG A 515 19.05 32.34 21.57
N ARG A 516 17.81 32.26 21.08
CA ARG A 516 16.80 33.29 21.32
C ARG A 516 16.60 33.53 22.82
N GLU A 517 16.58 32.46 23.61
CA GLU A 517 16.55 32.53 25.07
C GLU A 517 17.74 33.29 25.68
N ASP A 518 18.96 33.07 25.16
CA ASP A 518 20.16 33.77 25.64
C ASP A 518 20.14 35.27 25.26
N LEU A 519 19.57 35.61 24.09
CA LEU A 519 19.41 36.99 23.61
C LEU A 519 18.30 37.74 24.35
N ASP A 520 17.18 37.07 24.58
CA ASP A 520 16.03 37.62 25.30
C ASP A 520 16.40 37.87 26.76
N ALA A 521 17.17 36.95 27.40
CA ALA A 521 17.68 37.15 28.75
C ALA A 521 18.68 38.32 28.83
N LEU A 522 19.58 38.44 27.86
CA LEU A 522 20.53 39.55 27.79
C LEU A 522 19.82 40.90 27.63
N ALA A 523 18.85 40.97 26.71
CA ALA A 523 18.11 42.19 26.42
C ALA A 523 17.17 42.59 27.56
N LEU A 524 16.51 41.63 28.21
CA LEU A 524 15.73 41.86 29.41
C LEU A 524 16.58 42.54 30.50
N GLU A 525 17.77 42.02 30.73
CA GLU A 525 18.68 42.54 31.75
C GLU A 525 19.27 43.90 31.40
N LEU A 526 19.56 44.15 30.12
CA LEU A 526 19.96 45.48 29.65
C LEU A 526 18.82 46.49 29.78
N GLY A 527 17.57 46.10 29.49
CA GLY A 527 16.38 46.93 29.68
C GLY A 527 16.13 47.27 31.15
N LEU A 528 16.24 46.29 32.05
CA LEU A 528 16.16 46.51 33.50
C LEU A 528 17.28 47.42 34.01
N GLY A 529 18.51 47.21 33.53
CA GLY A 529 19.67 48.05 33.86
C GLY A 529 19.51 49.49 33.38
N TRP A 530 18.94 49.69 32.19
CA TRP A 530 18.63 51.02 31.67
C TRP A 530 17.60 51.73 32.55
N LEU A 531 16.49 51.06 32.93
CA LEU A 531 15.48 51.63 33.83
C LEU A 531 16.06 52.00 35.20
N GLU A 532 16.95 51.17 35.74
CA GLU A 532 17.63 51.45 37.00
C GLU A 532 18.57 52.66 36.89
N SER A 533 19.24 52.84 35.74
CA SER A 533 20.11 53.99 35.47
C SER A 533 19.35 55.31 35.30
N GLN A 534 18.11 55.26 34.79
CA GLN A 534 17.24 56.42 34.56
C GLN A 534 16.23 56.65 35.68
N ARG A 535 16.35 55.90 36.79
CA ARG A 535 15.35 55.83 37.86
C ARG A 535 14.91 57.20 38.41
N GLU A 536 15.83 58.16 38.52
CA GLU A 536 15.57 59.49 39.08
C GLU A 536 15.14 60.54 38.03
N GLN A 537 15.20 60.21 36.73
CA GLN A 537 14.83 61.13 35.66
C GLN A 537 13.33 61.05 35.36
N ALA A 538 12.70 62.21 35.12
CA ALA A 538 11.34 62.25 34.62
C ALA A 538 11.29 61.79 33.16
N LEU A 539 10.19 61.16 32.73
CA LEU A 539 10.03 60.73 31.35
C LEU A 539 10.18 61.90 30.35
N ALA A 540 9.72 63.09 30.73
CA ALA A 540 9.83 64.31 29.93
C ALA A 540 11.27 64.84 29.75
N ASP A 541 12.22 64.35 30.54
CA ASP A 541 13.63 64.75 30.48
C ASP A 541 14.51 63.74 29.71
N LEU A 542 13.94 62.61 29.28
CA LEU A 542 14.63 61.62 28.47
C LEU A 542 14.98 62.16 27.06
N PRO A 543 15.92 61.53 26.34
CA PRO A 543 16.15 61.85 24.93
C PRO A 543 14.86 61.76 24.11
N LYS A 544 14.64 62.72 23.19
CA LYS A 544 13.40 62.79 22.39
C LYS A 544 13.07 61.50 21.63
N THR A 545 14.09 60.78 21.17
CA THR A 545 13.96 59.48 20.50
C THR A 545 13.31 58.44 21.40
N ASP A 546 13.74 58.39 22.66
CA ASP A 546 13.29 57.42 23.65
C ASP A 546 11.88 57.77 24.11
N GLN A 547 11.60 59.07 24.29
CA GLN A 547 10.25 59.58 24.57
C GLN A 547 9.25 59.19 23.49
N GLU A 548 9.58 59.43 22.21
CA GLU A 548 8.71 59.11 21.08
C GLU A 548 8.44 57.60 20.97
N ALA A 549 9.47 56.76 21.18
CA ALA A 549 9.34 55.30 21.16
C ALA A 549 8.45 54.79 22.30
N ILE A 550 8.68 55.28 23.51
CA ILE A 550 7.87 54.95 24.70
C ILE A 550 6.42 55.36 24.49
N MET A 551 6.20 56.58 23.99
CA MET A 551 4.87 57.12 23.74
C MET A 551 4.09 56.32 22.70
N ALA A 552 4.75 55.94 21.60
CA ALA A 552 4.13 55.11 20.56
C ALA A 552 3.72 53.73 21.08
N HIS A 553 4.52 53.12 21.96
CA HIS A 553 4.24 51.80 22.53
C HIS A 553 3.09 51.81 23.53
N LEU A 554 3.09 52.80 24.43
CA LEU A 554 2.00 52.99 25.39
C LEU A 554 0.68 53.34 24.69
N GLN A 555 0.73 54.07 23.56
CA GLN A 555 -0.45 54.31 22.71
C GLN A 555 -0.96 53.03 22.04
N ALA A 556 -0.07 52.17 21.56
CA ALA A 556 -0.45 50.89 20.96
C ALA A 556 -1.06 49.90 21.98
N GLY A 557 -0.76 50.07 23.27
CA GLY A 557 -1.32 49.30 24.39
C GLY A 557 -2.59 49.88 25.01
N ASP A 558 -3.25 50.85 24.37
CA ASP A 558 -4.47 51.53 24.85
C ASP A 558 -4.36 52.20 26.24
N TRP A 559 -3.14 52.53 26.70
CA TRP A 559 -2.94 53.17 28.02
C TRP A 559 -3.52 54.58 28.12
N PHE A 560 -3.73 55.26 27.00
CA PHE A 560 -4.17 56.66 26.97
C PHE A 560 -5.65 56.79 26.61
N LEU A 561 -6.51 56.64 27.61
CA LEU A 561 -7.95 56.92 27.50
C LEU A 561 -8.33 58.34 27.98
N ASP A 562 -7.41 59.09 28.63
CA ASP A 562 -7.62 60.45 29.14
C ASP A 562 -6.33 61.32 29.08
N PRO A 563 -6.37 62.55 28.52
CA PRO A 563 -5.22 63.48 28.45
C PRO A 563 -4.54 63.80 29.79
N GLN A 564 -5.25 63.80 30.91
CA GLN A 564 -4.65 64.12 32.22
C GLN A 564 -3.73 63.00 32.75
N SER A 565 -3.94 61.77 32.28
CA SER A 565 -3.12 60.62 32.67
C SER A 565 -1.75 60.65 31.99
N LEU A 566 -1.69 61.20 30.77
CA LEU A 566 -0.46 61.41 30.02
C LEU A 566 0.46 62.44 30.69
N ASP A 567 -0.08 63.60 31.09
CA ASP A 567 0.70 64.65 31.73
C ASP A 567 1.30 64.19 33.07
N ARG A 568 0.58 63.34 33.82
CA ARG A 568 1.09 62.73 35.07
C ARG A 568 2.20 61.71 34.81
N LEU A 569 2.08 60.91 33.76
CA LEU A 569 3.08 59.91 33.40
C LEU A 569 4.39 60.56 32.96
N LEU A 570 4.32 61.65 32.19
CA LEU A 570 5.50 62.40 31.73
C LEU A 570 6.24 63.13 32.86
N ALA A 571 5.51 63.56 33.91
CA ALA A 571 6.06 64.30 35.04
C ALA A 571 6.68 63.39 36.13
N ASN A 572 6.36 62.09 36.14
CA ASN A 572 6.87 61.16 37.14
C ASN A 572 8.28 60.66 36.77
N PRO A 573 9.14 60.44 37.78
CA PRO A 573 10.42 59.77 37.55
C PRO A 573 10.19 58.31 37.13
N VAL A 574 11.05 57.79 36.25
CA VAL A 574 10.96 56.42 35.70
C VAL A 574 10.87 55.36 36.81
N GLY A 575 11.50 55.61 37.96
CA GLY A 575 11.43 54.76 39.14
C GLY A 575 10.05 54.63 39.77
N ASP A 576 9.21 55.66 39.67
CA ASP A 576 7.91 55.75 40.36
C ASP A 576 6.72 55.39 39.45
N LEU A 577 7.00 54.89 38.24
CA LEU A 577 5.97 54.41 37.31
C LEU A 577 5.18 53.22 37.87
N GLU A 578 3.92 53.12 37.46
CA GLU A 578 3.07 51.97 37.77
C GLU A 578 3.68 50.67 37.23
N ALA A 579 3.42 49.56 37.92
CA ALA A 579 4.04 48.27 37.60
C ALA A 579 3.74 47.78 36.17
N GLY A 580 2.55 48.07 35.64
CA GLY A 580 2.17 47.75 34.26
C GLY A 580 3.00 48.54 33.24
N VAL A 581 3.04 49.87 33.39
CA VAL A 581 3.84 50.76 32.52
C VAL A 581 5.32 50.40 32.58
N ARG A 582 5.84 50.08 33.77
CA ARG A 582 7.24 49.66 33.93
C ARG A 582 7.51 48.35 33.19
N GLN A 583 6.59 47.39 33.20
CA GLN A 583 6.73 46.14 32.46
C GLN A 583 6.68 46.37 30.95
N ASP A 584 5.75 47.19 30.46
CA ASP A 584 5.65 47.51 29.03
C ASP A 584 6.91 48.27 28.52
N LEU A 585 7.50 49.11 29.37
CA LEU A 585 8.79 49.75 29.10
C LEU A 585 9.94 48.74 29.01
N VAL A 586 10.00 47.77 29.92
CA VAL A 586 10.97 46.67 29.85
C VAL A 586 10.81 45.91 28.54
N ASP A 587 9.59 45.58 28.16
CA ASP A 587 9.28 44.81 26.95
C ASP A 587 9.64 45.59 25.67
N LEU A 588 9.40 46.91 25.64
CA LEU A 588 9.85 47.79 24.55
C LEU A 588 11.38 47.82 24.45
N LEU A 589 12.07 48.04 25.56
CA LEU A 589 13.53 48.11 25.60
C LEU A 589 14.13 46.76 25.23
N GLN A 590 13.53 45.65 25.66
CA GLN A 590 13.94 44.31 25.27
C GLN A 590 13.84 44.13 23.76
N ARG A 591 12.74 44.54 23.12
CA ARG A 591 12.58 44.41 21.65
C ARG A 591 13.64 45.21 20.89
N ASP A 592 13.84 46.48 21.26
CA ASP A 592 14.83 47.34 20.62
C ASP A 592 16.26 46.83 20.83
N GLN A 593 16.59 46.39 22.06
CA GLN A 593 17.91 45.83 22.37
C GLN A 593 18.15 44.48 21.69
N VAL A 594 17.15 43.60 21.60
CA VAL A 594 17.28 42.34 20.84
C VAL A 594 17.56 42.65 19.38
N GLU A 595 16.83 43.58 18.76
CA GLU A 595 17.03 43.92 17.35
C GLU A 595 18.41 44.54 17.08
N GLN A 596 18.87 45.44 17.95
CA GLN A 596 20.19 46.06 17.84
C GLN A 596 21.33 45.06 18.08
N LEU A 597 21.25 44.26 19.15
CA LEU A 597 22.26 43.26 19.48
C LEU A 597 22.27 42.15 18.44
N ALA A 598 21.11 41.74 17.93
CA ALA A 598 21.03 40.69 16.92
C ALA A 598 21.82 41.02 15.65
N GLN A 599 22.04 42.30 15.34
CA GLN A 599 22.75 42.75 14.15
C GLN A 599 24.23 43.05 14.40
N GLN A 600 24.67 43.17 15.65
CA GLN A 600 26.05 43.51 15.98
C GLN A 600 27.00 42.30 15.86
N PRO A 601 28.14 42.43 15.16
CA PRO A 601 29.19 41.43 15.19
C PRO A 601 29.73 41.16 16.61
N LEU A 602 30.09 39.90 16.89
CA LEU A 602 30.75 39.52 18.14
C LEU A 602 32.06 40.31 18.38
N ALA A 603 32.80 40.61 17.32
CA ALA A 603 34.02 41.42 17.36
C ALA A 603 33.79 42.88 17.77
N SER A 604 32.60 43.43 17.49
CA SER A 604 32.27 44.83 17.80
C SER A 604 31.67 45.01 19.20
N MET A 605 31.58 43.94 20.00
CA MET A 605 31.19 44.07 21.41
C MET A 605 32.17 44.99 22.14
N ASP A 606 31.70 46.19 22.47
CA ASP A 606 32.51 47.14 23.20
C ASP A 606 32.84 46.60 24.62
N ARG A 607 33.76 47.28 25.29
CA ARG A 607 34.22 46.87 26.62
C ARG A 607 33.15 47.08 27.69
N GLU A 608 32.18 47.95 27.44
CA GLU A 608 31.15 48.37 28.38
C GLU A 608 29.97 47.38 28.38
N LEU A 609 29.50 46.98 27.20
CA LEU A 609 28.56 45.89 26.97
C LEU A 609 29.11 44.58 27.54
N ARG A 610 30.39 44.23 27.28
CA ARG A 610 31.03 43.03 27.87
C ARG A 610 31.05 43.06 29.40
N ARG A 611 31.35 44.22 30.00
CA ARG A 611 31.31 44.40 31.46
C ARG A 611 29.89 44.31 32.00
N THR A 612 28.93 44.85 31.27
CA THR A 612 27.51 44.84 31.63
C THR A 612 26.95 43.42 31.59
N VAL A 613 27.21 42.66 30.52
CA VAL A 613 26.91 41.22 30.44
C VAL A 613 27.53 40.47 31.62
N HIS A 614 28.80 40.73 31.93
CA HIS A 614 29.49 40.07 33.05
C HIS A 614 28.86 40.42 34.41
N GLN A 615 28.50 41.68 34.64
CA GLN A 615 27.83 42.12 35.87
C GLN A 615 26.40 41.59 36.00
N ILE A 616 25.67 41.47 34.88
CA ILE A 616 24.34 40.88 34.80
C ILE A 616 24.39 39.38 35.14
N LEU A 617 25.33 38.65 34.56
CA LEU A 617 25.55 37.23 34.87
C LEU A 617 25.86 37.02 36.35
N LEU A 618 26.61 37.95 36.97
CA LEU A 618 26.86 37.94 38.41
C LEU A 618 25.59 38.22 39.24
N LYS A 619 24.75 39.18 38.82
CA LYS A 619 23.47 39.51 39.51
C LYS A 619 22.44 38.37 39.43
N GLN A 620 22.37 37.64 38.32
CA GLN A 620 21.45 36.51 38.12
C GLN A 620 21.96 35.17 38.69
N GLY A 621 23.16 35.13 39.28
CA GLY A 621 23.76 33.89 39.81
C GLY A 621 24.23 32.90 38.74
N LEU A 622 24.24 33.32 37.47
CA LEU A 622 24.77 32.56 36.32
C LEU A 622 26.31 32.67 36.21
N ALA A 623 26.89 33.63 36.92
CA ALA A 623 28.31 33.70 37.26
C ALA A 623 28.44 33.81 38.79
N LEU A 624 29.53 33.26 39.33
CA LEU A 624 29.76 33.21 40.77
C LEU A 624 30.31 34.55 41.29
N GLU A 625 29.78 35.05 42.40
CA GLU A 625 30.32 36.23 43.08
C GLU A 625 31.79 36.02 43.46
N ASP A 626 32.55 37.11 43.48
CA ASP A 626 33.97 37.13 43.84
C ASP A 626 34.26 36.57 45.25
N ARG A 627 33.23 36.50 46.11
CA ARG A 627 33.24 35.87 47.44
C ARG A 627 33.08 34.35 47.39
N GLN A 628 32.30 33.84 46.44
CA GLN A 628 32.08 32.41 46.17
C GLN A 628 33.25 31.80 45.37
N MET A 629 33.93 32.62 44.56
CA MET A 629 35.13 32.22 43.82
C MET A 629 36.40 32.07 44.67
N ARG A 630 36.37 32.50 45.95
CA ARG A 630 37.55 32.50 46.83
C ARG A 630 38.11 31.11 47.09
N SER A 631 37.25 30.09 47.15
CA SER A 631 37.66 28.69 47.31
C SER A 631 38.43 28.18 46.08
N PHE A 632 38.00 28.58 44.87
CA PHE A 632 38.60 28.12 43.62
C PHE A 632 39.89 28.85 43.25
N ARG A 633 40.08 30.11 43.68
CA ARG A 633 41.27 30.93 43.33
C ARG A 633 42.62 30.23 43.61
N ARG A 634 42.66 29.34 44.61
CA ARG A 634 43.87 28.62 45.04
C ARG A 634 44.02 27.22 44.42
N GLN A 635 42.98 26.70 43.76
CA GLN A 635 42.99 25.37 43.14
C GLN A 635 43.51 25.42 41.71
N GLN A 636 44.16 24.34 41.28
CA GLN A 636 44.48 24.07 39.87
C GLN A 636 43.24 23.49 39.19
N LEU A 637 43.07 23.75 37.88
CA LEU A 637 41.93 23.23 37.13
C LEU A 637 41.91 21.69 37.13
N SER A 638 43.07 21.04 37.04
CA SER A 638 43.21 19.58 37.15
C SER A 638 42.84 19.01 38.53
N GLY A 639 42.76 19.87 39.56
CA GLY A 639 42.35 19.50 40.91
C GLY A 639 40.85 19.63 41.18
N LEU A 640 40.07 20.04 40.18
CA LEU A 640 38.61 20.02 40.26
C LEU A 640 38.08 18.58 40.26
N ALA A 641 36.87 18.37 40.78
CA ALA A 641 36.24 17.05 40.76
C ALA A 641 36.15 16.51 39.31
N ALA A 642 36.37 15.21 39.12
CA ALA A 642 36.56 14.61 37.79
C ALA A 642 35.37 14.83 36.83
N ASP A 643 34.17 14.88 37.37
CA ASP A 643 32.93 15.21 36.68
C ASP A 643 32.90 16.67 36.18
N VAL A 644 33.45 17.59 36.97
CA VAL A 644 33.57 19.02 36.63
C VAL A 644 34.69 19.23 35.62
N TYR A 645 35.86 18.64 35.84
CA TYR A 645 36.98 18.72 34.91
C TYR A 645 36.67 18.08 33.55
N GLY A 646 36.03 16.91 33.54
CA GLY A 646 35.54 16.27 32.33
C GLY A 646 34.40 17.05 31.65
N GLY A 647 33.61 17.81 32.41
CA GLY A 647 32.64 18.76 31.88
C GLY A 647 33.32 19.94 31.17
N LEU A 648 34.38 20.49 31.76
CA LEU A 648 35.18 21.57 31.16
C LEU A 648 35.83 21.14 29.84
N LEU A 649 36.44 19.94 29.79
CA LEU A 649 37.00 19.38 28.55
C LEU A 649 35.91 19.25 27.46
N ARG A 650 34.74 18.73 27.84
CA ARG A 650 33.59 18.57 26.93
C ARG A 650 32.93 19.88 26.52
N GLU A 651 32.96 20.95 27.30
CA GLU A 651 32.29 22.19 26.88
C GLU A 651 33.22 23.21 26.26
N ILE A 652 34.46 23.32 26.75
CA ILE A 652 35.39 24.38 26.38
C ILE A 652 36.43 23.91 25.36
N GLY A 653 36.87 22.65 25.42
CA GLY A 653 37.93 22.14 24.53
C GLY A 653 38.97 21.34 25.28
N GLU A 654 39.39 20.20 24.73
CA GLU A 654 40.44 19.38 25.34
C GLU A 654 41.79 20.10 25.35
N GLU A 655 42.20 20.69 24.21
CA GLU A 655 43.46 21.44 24.11
C GLU A 655 43.49 22.68 25.01
N ALA A 656 42.41 23.46 25.01
CA ALA A 656 42.34 24.71 25.77
C ALA A 656 42.38 24.47 27.29
N ILE A 657 41.61 23.50 27.79
CA ILE A 657 41.58 23.18 29.22
C ILE A 657 42.83 22.41 29.65
N SER A 658 43.38 21.55 28.80
CA SER A 658 44.65 20.86 29.07
C SER A 658 45.82 21.84 29.17
N ALA A 659 45.83 22.90 28.34
CA ALA A 659 46.82 23.98 28.43
C ALA A 659 46.74 24.74 29.77
N TRP A 660 45.56 24.83 30.37
CA TRP A 660 45.33 25.53 31.64
C TRP A 660 45.30 24.60 32.85
N ALA A 661 45.41 23.28 32.65
CA ALA A 661 45.16 22.26 33.66
C ALA A 661 46.03 22.45 34.92
N ALA A 662 47.31 22.77 34.73
CA ALA A 662 48.28 22.99 35.80
C ALA A 662 48.25 24.41 36.39
N THR A 663 47.48 25.33 35.80
CA THR A 663 47.42 26.73 36.20
C THR A 663 46.41 26.91 37.32
N ARG A 664 46.71 27.77 38.30
CA ARG A 664 45.74 28.11 39.36
C ARG A 664 44.67 29.02 38.79
N PHE A 665 43.42 28.84 39.22
CA PHE A 665 42.30 29.65 38.76
C PHE A 665 42.58 31.16 38.90
N GLY A 666 43.14 31.59 40.03
CA GLY A 666 43.42 33.00 40.29
C GLY A 666 44.59 33.61 39.49
N SER A 667 45.36 32.78 38.77
CA SER A 667 46.46 33.23 37.89
C SER A 667 46.09 33.28 36.41
N LEU A 668 44.88 32.83 36.06
CA LEU A 668 44.35 32.97 34.70
C LEU A 668 44.05 34.44 34.41
N ASP A 669 44.03 34.83 33.13
CA ASP A 669 43.68 36.19 32.76
C ASP A 669 42.18 36.49 33.00
N GLN A 670 41.81 37.77 32.90
CA GLN A 670 40.43 38.21 33.22
C GLN A 670 39.37 37.57 32.30
N GLU A 671 39.72 37.27 31.04
CA GLU A 671 38.80 36.68 30.08
C GLU A 671 38.62 35.19 30.35
N GLN A 672 39.71 34.45 30.62
CA GLN A 672 39.70 33.05 31.01
C GLN A 672 38.93 32.82 32.32
N GLN A 673 39.13 33.70 33.31
CA GLN A 673 38.38 33.64 34.57
C GLN A 673 36.88 33.89 34.35
N ALA A 674 36.51 34.81 33.46
CA ALA A 674 35.12 35.09 33.12
C ALA A 674 34.45 33.88 32.45
N VAL A 675 35.13 33.24 31.50
CA VAL A 675 34.60 32.04 30.81
C VAL A 675 34.39 30.89 31.80
N LEU A 676 35.38 30.60 32.64
CA LEU A 676 35.28 29.49 33.59
C LEU A 676 34.28 29.77 34.71
N SER A 677 34.20 31.01 35.20
CA SER A 677 33.21 31.38 36.24
C SER A 677 31.77 31.31 35.72
N ALA A 678 31.52 31.71 34.47
CA ALA A 678 30.21 31.55 33.83
C ALA A 678 29.85 30.07 33.62
N TYR A 679 30.80 29.25 33.14
CA TYR A 679 30.57 27.81 33.00
C TYR A 679 30.25 27.13 34.34
N LEU A 680 31.07 27.38 35.37
CA LEU A 680 30.89 26.80 36.70
C LEU A 680 29.58 27.30 37.34
N GLY A 681 29.22 28.58 37.16
CA GLY A 681 27.95 29.14 37.61
C GLY A 681 26.75 28.43 37.01
N ARG A 682 26.70 28.30 35.67
CA ARG A 682 25.64 27.53 34.97
C ARG A 682 25.55 26.09 35.44
N MET A 683 26.69 25.42 35.62
CA MET A 683 26.73 24.02 36.06
C MET A 683 26.18 23.86 37.49
N ILE A 684 26.55 24.75 38.42
CA ILE A 684 26.05 24.73 39.81
C ILE A 684 24.55 25.01 39.84
N LEU A 685 24.08 25.98 39.06
CA LEU A 685 22.67 26.31 38.95
C LEU A 685 21.88 25.12 38.39
N GLY A 686 22.32 24.53 37.27
CA GLY A 686 21.65 23.38 36.67
C GLY A 686 21.63 22.14 37.57
N ARG A 687 22.69 21.89 38.35
CA ARG A 687 22.69 20.81 39.36
C ARG A 687 21.69 21.08 40.48
N SER A 688 21.61 22.34 40.93
CA SER A 688 20.68 22.78 41.97
C SER A 688 19.24 22.67 41.47
N GLU A 689 18.94 23.17 40.27
CA GLU A 689 17.65 23.05 39.58
C GLU A 689 17.21 21.60 39.45
N ARG A 690 18.08 20.74 38.89
CA ARG A 690 17.77 19.31 38.74
C ARG A 690 17.49 18.66 40.08
N ARG A 691 18.29 18.93 41.11
CA ARG A 691 18.10 18.37 42.44
C ARG A 691 16.78 18.83 43.06
N VAL A 692 16.53 20.13 43.04
CA VAL A 692 15.32 20.73 43.61
C VAL A 692 14.09 20.22 42.88
N LEU A 693 14.12 20.18 41.55
CA LEU A 693 13.03 19.69 40.73
C LEU A 693 12.77 18.20 40.99
N LEU A 694 13.79 17.34 40.93
CA LEU A 694 13.63 15.91 41.20
C LEU A 694 13.13 15.65 42.62
N HIS A 695 13.70 16.33 43.61
CA HIS A 695 13.25 16.21 45.01
C HIS A 695 11.80 16.67 45.18
N THR A 696 11.42 17.79 44.55
CA THR A 696 10.07 18.35 44.63
C THR A 696 9.05 17.45 43.94
N ILE A 697 9.38 16.96 42.75
CA ILE A 697 8.54 15.98 42.01
C ILE A 697 8.39 14.71 42.84
N SER A 698 9.49 14.10 43.30
CA SER A 698 9.42 12.85 44.06
C SER A 698 8.55 12.97 45.29
N ARG A 699 8.68 14.07 46.05
CA ARG A 699 7.87 14.28 47.26
C ARG A 699 6.39 14.47 46.92
N LEU A 700 6.07 15.41 46.03
CA LEU A 700 4.68 15.73 45.70
C LEU A 700 3.98 14.57 44.95
N TRP A 701 4.74 13.77 44.21
CA TRP A 701 4.22 12.57 43.58
C TRP A 701 3.80 11.51 44.61
N ILE A 702 4.57 11.32 45.68
CA ILE A 702 4.19 10.41 46.77
C ILE A 702 2.92 10.92 47.47
N ASP A 703 2.82 12.23 47.71
CA ASP A 703 1.64 12.86 48.28
C ASP A 703 0.42 12.61 47.37
N TYR A 704 0.55 12.86 46.06
CA TYR A 704 -0.49 12.60 45.07
C TYR A 704 -0.92 11.12 45.01
N LEU A 705 0.02 10.17 45.06
CA LEU A 705 -0.32 8.75 45.10
C LEU A 705 -1.14 8.38 46.35
N THR A 706 -0.83 9.02 47.48
CA THR A 706 -1.58 8.85 48.73
C THR A 706 -2.99 9.40 48.57
N ASP A 707 -3.14 10.61 48.01
CA ASP A 707 -4.43 11.24 47.76
C ASP A 707 -5.30 10.42 46.79
N ILE A 708 -4.71 9.83 45.76
CA ILE A 708 -5.39 8.93 44.82
C ILE A 708 -5.84 7.64 45.50
N GLU A 709 -5.04 7.09 46.40
CA GLU A 709 -5.41 5.89 47.15
C GLU A 709 -6.58 6.17 48.10
N ASP A 710 -6.57 7.31 48.79
CA ASP A 710 -7.66 7.74 49.66
C ASP A 710 -8.93 8.09 48.86
N LEU A 711 -8.80 8.74 47.70
CA LEU A 711 -9.89 8.96 46.76
C LEU A 711 -10.52 7.64 46.33
N ARG A 712 -9.70 6.63 46.00
CA ARG A 712 -10.18 5.30 45.60
C ARG A 712 -10.95 4.59 46.73
N ARG A 713 -10.51 4.74 47.97
CA ARG A 713 -11.22 4.17 49.15
C ARG A 713 -12.54 4.90 49.42
N GLY A 714 -12.60 6.22 49.18
CA GLY A 714 -13.78 7.06 49.43
C GLY A 714 -14.82 7.08 48.31
N ILE A 715 -14.43 6.83 47.05
CA ILE A 715 -15.32 7.03 45.88
C ILE A 715 -16.55 6.11 45.87
N GLY A 716 -16.49 4.97 46.56
CA GLY A 716 -17.64 4.06 46.70
C GLY A 716 -18.85 4.70 47.37
N LEU A 717 -18.66 5.78 48.13
CA LEU A 717 -19.75 6.55 48.74
C LEU A 717 -20.52 7.41 47.72
N GLU A 718 -19.92 7.76 46.58
CA GLU A 718 -20.59 8.56 45.53
C GLU A 718 -21.73 7.77 44.85
N ALA A 719 -21.68 6.43 44.90
CA ALA A 719 -22.76 5.56 44.43
C ALA A 719 -24.09 5.81 45.17
N TYR A 720 -24.04 6.26 46.43
CA TYR A 720 -25.24 6.65 47.18
C TYR A 720 -25.89 7.93 46.63
N GLY A 721 -25.14 8.77 45.93
CA GLY A 721 -25.63 9.99 45.27
C GLY A 721 -26.12 9.77 43.83
N GLN A 722 -26.27 8.52 43.38
CA GLN A 722 -26.62 8.14 42.01
C GLN A 722 -25.65 8.69 40.94
N ARG A 723 -24.43 9.04 41.33
CA ARG A 723 -23.34 9.41 40.41
C ARG A 723 -22.48 8.19 40.15
N ASP A 724 -22.02 8.03 38.92
CA ASP A 724 -21.11 6.94 38.56
C ASP A 724 -19.76 7.13 39.27
N PRO A 725 -19.38 6.25 40.21
CA PRO A 725 -18.13 6.38 40.96
C PRO A 725 -16.89 6.39 40.06
N LEU A 726 -16.93 5.70 38.92
CA LEU A 726 -15.81 5.66 37.99
C LEU A 726 -15.61 7.01 37.30
N VAL A 727 -16.70 7.69 36.96
CA VAL A 727 -16.65 9.02 36.33
C VAL A 727 -16.16 10.07 37.32
N GLU A 728 -16.68 10.06 38.55
CA GLU A 728 -16.22 10.99 39.60
C GLU A 728 -14.77 10.72 40.03
N TYR A 729 -14.34 9.46 40.08
CA TYR A 729 -12.94 9.11 40.32
C TYR A 729 -12.04 9.73 39.27
N LYS A 730 -12.36 9.55 37.98
CA LYS A 730 -11.55 10.09 36.88
C LYS A 730 -11.47 11.62 36.93
N ARG A 731 -12.61 12.28 37.18
CA ARG A 731 -12.67 13.76 37.25
C ARG A 731 -11.79 14.29 38.40
N ARG A 732 -11.98 13.77 39.62
CA ARG A 732 -11.20 14.22 40.79
C ARG A 732 -9.73 13.82 40.73
N ALA A 733 -9.42 12.64 40.19
CA ALA A 733 -8.03 12.23 39.97
C ALA A 733 -7.31 13.15 38.98
N PHE A 734 -8.01 13.60 37.94
CA PHE A 734 -7.47 14.56 36.99
C PHE A 734 -7.26 15.94 37.63
N GLU A 735 -8.23 16.44 38.41
CA GLU A 735 -8.08 17.71 39.16
C GLU A 735 -6.86 17.67 40.11
N LEU A 736 -6.67 16.57 40.84
CA LEU A 736 -5.50 16.37 41.70
C LEU A 736 -4.18 16.33 40.91
N PHE A 737 -4.20 15.79 39.69
CA PHE A 737 -3.02 15.75 38.82
C PHE A 737 -2.66 17.14 38.27
N GLU A 738 -3.65 17.95 37.89
CA GLU A 738 -3.42 19.34 37.48
C GLU A 738 -2.85 20.17 38.65
N GLU A 739 -3.43 20.01 39.84
CA GLU A 739 -2.95 20.68 41.05
C GLU A 739 -1.52 20.26 41.42
N LEU A 740 -1.18 18.97 41.26
CA LEU A 740 0.18 18.46 41.43
C LEU A 740 1.18 19.19 40.52
N GLY A 741 0.86 19.37 39.23
CA GLY A 741 1.72 20.07 38.27
C GLY A 741 1.99 21.52 38.68
N ASP A 742 0.94 22.22 39.11
CA ASP A 742 1.02 23.60 39.60
C ASP A 742 1.85 23.69 40.90
N ASN A 743 1.65 22.76 41.82
CA ASN A 743 2.36 22.69 43.09
C ASN A 743 3.84 22.36 42.90
N ILE A 744 4.19 21.50 41.94
CA ILE A 744 5.58 21.22 41.54
C ILE A 744 6.23 22.51 41.06
N ARG A 745 5.58 23.25 40.15
CA ARG A 745 6.13 24.51 39.60
C ARG A 745 6.36 25.55 40.70
N ARG A 746 5.32 25.86 41.49
CA ARG A 746 5.39 26.87 42.56
C ARG A 746 6.41 26.50 43.64
N THR A 747 6.46 25.23 44.03
CA THR A 747 7.38 24.76 45.08
C THR A 747 8.81 24.75 44.60
N THR A 748 9.08 24.32 43.37
CA THR A 748 10.42 24.31 42.77
C THR A 748 10.99 25.74 42.73
N ILE A 749 10.22 26.69 42.19
CA ILE A 749 10.62 28.10 42.12
C ILE A 749 10.89 28.64 43.53
N ARG A 750 9.98 28.44 44.47
CA ARG A 750 10.13 28.91 45.85
C ARG A 750 11.39 28.37 46.54
N ILE A 751 11.74 27.11 46.30
CA ILE A 751 12.95 26.50 46.87
C ILE A 751 14.20 27.09 46.21
N LEU A 752 14.21 27.22 44.88
CA LEU A 752 15.35 27.79 44.15
C LEU A 752 15.67 29.21 44.61
N PHE A 753 14.66 30.07 44.81
CA PHE A 753 14.88 31.44 45.29
C PHE A 753 15.29 31.54 46.77
N ARG A 754 15.19 30.46 47.55
CA ARG A 754 15.53 30.45 48.98
C ARG A 754 16.80 29.67 49.30
N GLN A 755 17.25 28.83 48.38
CA GLN A 755 18.39 27.95 48.61
C GLN A 755 19.69 28.71 48.31
N PRO A 756 20.68 28.70 49.22
CA PRO A 756 22.01 29.22 48.90
C PRO A 756 22.66 28.34 47.82
N PRO A 757 23.50 28.92 46.93
CA PRO A 757 24.15 28.16 45.88
C PRO A 757 25.00 27.04 46.48
N GLU A 758 24.92 25.88 45.84
CA GLU A 758 25.67 24.71 46.27
C GLU A 758 27.17 24.96 46.16
N VAL A 759 27.89 24.77 47.26
CA VAL A 759 29.35 24.85 47.26
C VAL A 759 29.88 23.59 46.59
N LEU A 760 30.55 23.73 45.43
CA LEU A 760 31.32 22.63 44.86
C LEU A 760 32.42 22.28 45.85
N SER A 761 32.16 21.26 46.65
CA SER A 761 33.10 20.75 47.63
C SER A 761 34.12 19.90 46.88
N SER A 762 35.40 20.03 47.22
CA SER A 762 36.39 19.03 46.80
C SER A 762 36.00 17.66 47.37
N PRO A 763 36.31 16.55 46.68
CA PRO A 763 36.17 15.22 47.25
C PRO A 763 36.94 15.06 48.57
#